data_AF-A0A355B3H6-F1
#
_entry.id   AF-A0A355B3H6-F1
#
_cell.length_a   1.000
_cell.length_b   1.000
_cell.length_c   1.000
_cell.angle_alpha   90.00
_cell.angle_beta   90.00
_cell.angle_gamma   90.00
#
_symmetry.space_group_name_H-M   'P 1'
#
loop_
_entity.id
_entity.type
_entity.pdbx_description
1 polymer ?
#
loop_
_entity_poly.entity_id
_entity_poly.type
_entity_poly.pdbx_seq_one_letter_code
_entity_poly.pdbx_strand_id
1 'polypeptide(L)'
;MSFWTGRGRCLRRLGPKFGSFPVANREKKRNSPPPSPVRYSPDNPHPLSTLKTELVWEGKYDEYGNRREVDVAGLAMPLQKIETVDEPRSRTEAQGGLFDAQKAHLDDFRNMLIWGDNKLVMASLMKEFKGKIDLIYIDPPFDVGADFSMAVPVGEEKESVFKDQSTLEMVAYRDMWGRGTDSYLYMLYERLVLMKELLSAQGSIYVHVGPNISHYVKNILDEIFGSSNFLNEIVWQRFTFHADAKRYGTVHDILLFYSKSSEYIYEKQYVPLSEAYTKSHFKEDDKGRLYRLSDSTAPGHGKTGKAMKFGDKVLIPPPGTMWRWGNQEVIDKLYAEGTIVLTSTGNPAVKRYHDEIKGNTVHTLWTDINPVNPQAKERCDFQTQKPEAMLERIIKASSLEDALVADFFCGSGTTGVVAERLNRRWILADLGRFAIHTSRKRLIELQRELHREGKPYRAFDVHNLGRYERQWWQRERLKGADEDHRKVVLEFYKAEPIRNSVSPLIHGRKGPVLCHVDGIDRIFTRDEAGAVATAVKEAGAKEVTCLAWEFEMDLRMECNRLEKEHDVKIRLIQIPREIMEKNRKEPPPFLEVATLEAEPVLRGRKGNKTVDIKLTSFIPSLAEVPTKELEVLQERAMKSGFDFIDFWAVDFNFRNGGPFNHHWQDYRTRKDRSLRTVSDQGYAYPKPGRYTACVKVVDIFGCDTSITVEIDYA
;
A
#
# COMPACT_ATOMS: atom_id res chain seq x y z
N MET A 1 -18.35 -10.19 68.45
CA MET A 1 -19.20 -9.41 69.37
C MET A 1 -18.93 -7.93 69.15
N SER A 2 -19.96 -7.09 69.31
CA SER A 2 -19.96 -5.65 69.69
C SER A 2 -18.84 -4.72 69.15
N PHE A 3 -19.08 -3.85 68.17
CA PHE A 3 -19.72 -2.50 68.26
C PHE A 3 -18.90 -1.36 68.91
N TRP A 4 -18.48 -0.41 68.06
CA TRP A 4 -18.56 1.07 68.17
C TRP A 4 -17.92 1.85 69.35
N THR A 5 -17.04 2.80 69.01
CA THR A 5 -17.01 4.26 69.35
C THR A 5 -15.69 4.88 68.80
N GLY A 6 -15.51 6.17 68.51
CA GLY A 6 -16.46 7.28 68.49
C GLY A 6 -15.83 8.71 68.54
N ARG A 7 -15.31 9.24 67.41
CA ARG A 7 -15.11 10.68 67.07
C ARG A 7 -14.16 11.60 67.91
N GLY A 8 -13.36 12.44 67.23
CA GLY A 8 -12.72 13.65 67.82
C GLY A 8 -11.93 14.51 66.81
N ARG A 9 -12.45 15.69 66.45
CA ARG A 9 -12.01 16.60 65.33
C ARG A 9 -10.59 17.18 65.49
N CYS A 10 -9.90 17.56 64.39
CA CYS A 10 -9.82 18.92 63.79
C CYS A 10 -8.78 18.95 62.61
N LEU A 11 -8.62 19.93 61.69
CA LEU A 11 -9.31 21.21 61.37
C LEU A 11 -8.93 21.77 59.95
N ARG A 12 -9.88 21.91 58.98
CA ARG A 12 -9.84 22.83 57.77
C ARG A 12 -8.67 22.60 56.75
N ARG A 13 -8.64 23.05 55.48
CA ARG A 13 -9.37 23.93 54.50
C ARG A 13 -9.11 23.26 53.11
N LEU A 14 -9.78 23.49 51.96
CA LEU A 14 -11.04 24.14 51.52
C LEU A 14 -11.33 23.63 50.07
N GLY A 15 -12.51 23.89 49.49
CA GLY A 15 -12.79 23.68 48.04
C GLY A 15 -14.21 24.19 47.65
N PRO A 16 -14.40 24.85 46.48
CA PRO A 16 -15.71 25.25 45.97
C PRO A 16 -16.12 24.48 44.70
N LYS A 17 -17.40 24.35 44.30
CA LYS A 17 -18.70 24.38 45.00
C LYS A 17 -19.73 23.97 43.93
N PHE A 18 -20.35 22.79 44.01
CA PHE A 18 -21.56 22.53 43.22
C PHE A 18 -22.77 23.15 43.93
N GLY A 19 -23.48 24.05 43.25
CA GLY A 19 -24.63 24.75 43.79
C GLY A 19 -25.87 23.87 43.85
N SER A 20 -26.39 23.61 45.05
CA SER A 20 -27.67 22.97 45.27
C SER A 20 -28.84 23.93 45.00
N PHE A 21 -29.86 23.48 44.26
CA PHE A 21 -31.11 24.22 44.06
C PHE A 21 -31.83 24.51 45.40
N PRO A 22 -32.45 25.68 45.57
CA PRO A 22 -33.25 25.99 46.76
C PRO A 22 -34.62 25.31 46.72
N VAL A 23 -34.99 24.62 47.79
CA VAL A 23 -36.36 24.13 48.00
C VAL A 23 -37.25 25.32 48.37
N ALA A 24 -38.05 25.79 47.42
CA ALA A 24 -39.01 26.87 47.65
C ALA A 24 -40.23 26.38 48.46
N ASN A 25 -40.66 27.22 49.39
CA ASN A 25 -41.75 26.92 50.34
C ASN A 25 -43.11 26.80 49.61
N ARG A 26 -43.92 25.80 49.94
CA ARG A 26 -45.22 25.56 49.31
C ARG A 26 -46.31 26.46 49.91
N GLU A 27 -46.58 27.61 49.31
CA GLU A 27 -47.88 28.28 49.46
C GLU A 27 -48.48 28.78 48.13
N LYS A 28 -49.72 28.33 47.88
CA LYS A 28 -50.78 28.91 47.03
C LYS A 28 -50.36 29.74 45.80
N LYS A 29 -50.30 29.06 44.65
CA LYS A 29 -50.89 29.55 43.36
C LYS A 29 -51.31 28.37 42.50
N ARG A 30 -52.58 27.96 42.59
CA ARG A 30 -53.26 27.19 41.53
C ARG A 30 -53.69 28.19 40.44
N ASN A 31 -53.86 27.67 39.21
CA ASN A 31 -54.24 28.40 37.98
C ASN A 31 -53.10 29.15 37.26
N SER A 32 -52.11 28.38 36.80
CA SER A 32 -51.39 28.66 35.55
C SER A 32 -51.51 27.42 34.66
N PRO A 33 -51.83 27.53 33.36
CA PRO A 33 -51.70 26.39 32.46
C PRO A 33 -50.23 25.93 32.40
N PRO A 34 -49.93 24.66 32.10
CA PRO A 34 -48.56 24.24 31.88
C PRO A 34 -47.94 25.11 30.76
N PRO A 35 -46.67 25.51 30.88
CA PRO A 35 -46.02 26.30 29.84
C PRO A 35 -46.11 25.53 28.52
N SER A 36 -46.60 26.20 27.47
CA SER A 36 -46.67 25.63 26.13
C SER A 36 -45.30 25.06 25.75
N PRO A 37 -45.22 23.84 25.16
CA PRO A 37 -43.95 23.26 24.78
C PRO A 37 -43.22 24.24 23.85
N VAL A 38 -41.98 24.58 24.18
CA VAL A 38 -41.16 25.53 23.42
C VAL A 38 -41.06 25.01 21.99
N ARG A 39 -41.73 25.70 21.06
CA ARG A 39 -41.65 25.39 19.64
C ARG A 39 -40.41 26.06 19.08
N TYR A 40 -39.46 25.24 18.65
CA TYR A 40 -38.31 25.71 17.89
C TYR A 40 -38.72 25.94 16.44
N SER A 41 -38.24 27.03 15.85
CA SER A 41 -38.52 27.47 14.48
C SER A 41 -37.29 28.17 13.90
N PRO A 42 -37.25 28.56 12.62
CA PRO A 42 -36.17 29.40 12.10
C PRO A 42 -35.97 30.70 12.90
N ASP A 43 -37.06 31.28 13.42
CA ASP A 43 -37.06 32.51 14.23
C ASP A 43 -36.79 32.27 15.74
N ASN A 44 -36.83 31.01 16.18
CA ASN A 44 -36.53 30.58 17.55
C ASN A 44 -35.73 29.26 17.51
N PRO A 45 -34.49 29.27 17.03
CA PRO A 45 -33.73 28.04 16.82
C PRO A 45 -33.31 27.42 18.17
N HIS A 46 -33.18 26.09 18.20
CA HIS A 46 -32.80 25.36 19.42
C HIS A 46 -31.44 25.85 19.94
N PRO A 47 -31.18 26.03 21.25
CA PRO A 47 -29.88 26.49 21.74
C PRO A 47 -28.68 25.67 21.23
N LEU A 48 -28.88 24.36 21.06
CA LEU A 48 -27.88 23.43 20.49
C LEU A 48 -27.67 23.58 18.96
N SER A 49 -28.51 24.33 18.23
CA SER A 49 -28.34 24.52 16.77
C SER A 49 -27.15 25.41 16.41
N THR A 50 -26.59 26.12 17.40
CA THR A 50 -25.32 26.87 17.26
C THR A 50 -24.10 26.00 17.51
N LEU A 51 -24.27 24.78 18.04
CA LEU A 51 -23.19 23.83 18.22
C LEU A 51 -22.92 23.08 16.91
N LYS A 52 -21.65 22.99 16.54
CA LYS A 52 -21.22 22.18 15.40
C LYS A 52 -21.36 20.70 15.77
N THR A 53 -22.07 19.92 14.94
CA THR A 53 -22.12 18.46 15.06
C THR A 53 -20.75 17.87 14.73
N GLU A 54 -20.30 16.91 15.53
CA GLU A 54 -18.97 16.31 15.41
C GLU A 54 -18.99 14.83 15.78
N LEU A 55 -18.20 14.02 15.05
CA LEU A 55 -17.91 12.63 15.43
C LEU A 55 -16.76 12.61 16.44
N VAL A 56 -17.00 12.08 17.62
CA VAL A 56 -16.00 11.94 18.69
C VAL A 56 -15.67 10.46 18.92
N TRP A 57 -14.39 10.15 19.03
CA TRP A 57 -13.85 8.82 19.36
C TRP A 57 -12.76 8.96 20.43
N GLU A 58 -12.44 7.86 21.12
CA GLU A 58 -11.39 7.90 22.15
C GLU A 58 -10.02 8.21 21.52
N GLY A 59 -9.30 9.18 22.11
CA GLY A 59 -8.01 9.66 21.59
C GLY A 59 -8.11 10.88 20.67
N LYS A 60 -9.30 11.32 20.24
CA LYS A 60 -9.45 12.59 19.49
C LYS A 60 -9.09 13.84 20.32
N TYR A 61 -9.36 13.76 21.63
CA TYR A 61 -9.10 14.81 22.60
C TYR A 61 -8.09 14.35 23.67
N ASP A 62 -7.43 15.30 24.32
CA ASP A 62 -6.63 15.06 25.53
C ASP A 62 -7.52 14.99 26.79
N GLU A 63 -6.91 14.78 27.96
CA GLU A 63 -7.60 14.72 29.25
C GLU A 63 -8.17 16.08 29.73
N TYR A 64 -7.80 17.17 29.07
CA TYR A 64 -8.26 18.54 29.35
C TYR A 64 -9.37 19.00 28.37
N GLY A 65 -9.69 18.18 27.36
CA GLY A 65 -10.67 18.51 26.32
C GLY A 65 -10.09 19.34 25.15
N ASN A 66 -8.77 19.46 25.03
CA ASN A 66 -8.14 20.03 23.84
C ASN A 66 -8.09 18.99 22.72
N ARG A 67 -8.30 19.42 21.48
CA ARG A 67 -8.14 18.57 20.29
C ARG A 67 -6.67 18.18 20.16
N ARG A 68 -6.38 16.88 19.97
CA ARG A 68 -4.99 16.45 19.72
C ARG A 68 -4.56 16.91 18.33
N GLU A 69 -3.41 17.55 18.25
CA GLU A 69 -2.78 17.87 16.97
C GLU A 69 -2.13 16.62 16.37
N VAL A 70 -2.14 16.53 15.04
CA VAL A 70 -1.39 15.51 14.31
C VAL A 70 0.03 16.05 14.14
N ASP A 71 0.99 15.52 14.92
CA ASP A 71 2.40 15.87 14.71
C ASP A 71 2.85 15.37 13.33
N VAL A 72 3.22 16.31 12.46
CA VAL A 72 3.77 16.03 11.12
C VAL A 72 5.29 16.25 11.09
N ALA A 73 5.80 17.15 11.93
CA ALA A 73 7.18 17.64 11.86
C ALA A 73 8.15 16.73 12.61
N GLY A 74 7.72 16.11 13.72
CA GLY A 74 8.51 15.13 14.47
C GLY A 74 8.66 13.76 13.80
N LEU A 75 7.98 13.54 12.67
CA LEU A 75 7.81 12.23 12.02
C LEU A 75 8.58 12.05 10.69
N ALA A 76 9.24 13.10 10.17
CA ALA A 76 9.95 13.02 8.91
C ALA A 76 11.28 12.25 9.05
N MET A 77 11.38 11.11 8.39
CA MET A 77 12.51 10.19 8.43
C MET A 77 13.23 10.12 7.06
N PRO A 78 14.53 9.82 7.01
CA PRO A 78 15.22 9.63 5.73
C PRO A 78 14.72 8.35 5.03
N LEU A 79 14.25 8.49 3.79
CA LEU A 79 13.95 7.37 2.90
C LEU A 79 15.25 6.81 2.32
N GLN A 80 15.66 5.64 2.79
CA GLN A 80 16.84 4.94 2.27
C GLN A 80 16.48 4.26 0.95
N LYS A 81 17.19 4.57 -0.14
CA LYS A 81 17.05 3.82 -1.40
C LYS A 81 17.68 2.42 -1.24
N ILE A 82 16.92 1.38 -1.56
CA ILE A 82 17.36 -0.03 -1.53
C ILE A 82 17.85 -0.46 -2.92
N GLU A 83 17.09 -0.10 -3.96
CA GLU A 83 17.23 -0.60 -5.32
C GLU A 83 16.73 0.46 -6.31
N THR A 84 17.37 0.56 -7.48
CA THR A 84 16.82 1.24 -8.67
C THR A 84 16.47 0.16 -9.69
N VAL A 85 15.24 0.14 -10.17
CA VAL A 85 14.76 -0.79 -11.21
C VAL A 85 14.75 -0.07 -12.55
N ASP A 86 15.24 -0.76 -13.59
CA ASP A 86 15.33 -0.29 -14.98
C ASP A 86 16.12 1.02 -15.16
N GLU A 87 17.29 1.15 -14.52
CA GLU A 87 18.25 2.19 -14.90
C GLU A 87 18.86 1.90 -16.29
N PRO A 88 18.70 2.80 -17.28
CA PRO A 88 19.32 2.60 -18.59
C PRO A 88 20.84 2.73 -18.49
N ARG A 89 21.55 1.61 -18.73
CA ARG A 89 23.03 1.52 -18.81
C ARG A 89 23.66 2.56 -19.76
N SER A 90 22.88 3.09 -20.70
CA SER A 90 23.33 4.10 -21.66
C SER A 90 23.81 5.40 -21.04
N ARG A 91 23.41 5.84 -19.84
CA ARG A 91 23.93 7.12 -19.30
C ARG A 91 25.42 7.05 -18.87
N THR A 92 25.92 5.88 -18.51
CA THR A 92 27.33 5.68 -18.10
C THR A 92 28.22 5.28 -19.27
N GLU A 93 27.67 4.58 -20.29
CA GLU A 93 28.43 4.14 -21.47
C GLU A 93 28.30 5.09 -22.69
N ALA A 94 27.19 5.83 -22.84
CA ALA A 94 26.98 6.74 -23.99
C ALA A 94 27.66 8.11 -23.87
N GLN A 95 28.72 8.25 -23.06
CA GLN A 95 29.66 9.37 -23.23
C GLN A 95 30.49 9.26 -24.54
N GLY A 96 30.38 8.15 -25.29
CA GLY A 96 31.09 7.93 -26.55
C GLY A 96 30.27 7.97 -27.84
N GLY A 97 28.93 8.09 -27.79
CA GLY A 97 28.06 7.93 -28.97
C GLY A 97 27.13 9.13 -29.21
N LEU A 98 27.34 9.87 -30.31
CA LEU A 98 26.52 11.05 -30.65
C LEU A 98 25.09 10.70 -31.13
N PHE A 99 24.82 9.41 -31.37
CA PHE A 99 23.53 8.90 -31.81
C PHE A 99 23.29 7.51 -31.22
N ASP A 100 22.51 7.42 -30.13
CA ASP A 100 21.94 6.16 -29.67
C ASP A 100 20.52 6.33 -29.12
N ALA A 101 19.70 5.29 -29.21
CA ALA A 101 18.24 5.43 -29.32
C ALA A 101 17.51 5.83 -28.02
N GLN A 102 17.31 7.13 -27.82
CA GLN A 102 16.53 7.76 -26.75
C GLN A 102 15.00 7.59 -26.92
N LYS A 103 14.46 6.36 -26.90
CA LYS A 103 13.08 6.08 -27.35
C LYS A 103 12.09 5.40 -26.38
N ALA A 104 12.48 5.00 -25.16
CA ALA A 104 11.59 4.26 -24.25
C ALA A 104 11.29 4.96 -22.89
N HIS A 105 11.92 6.09 -22.60
CA HIS A 105 11.78 6.78 -21.30
C HIS A 105 11.15 8.16 -21.46
N LEU A 106 10.26 8.50 -20.52
CA LEU A 106 9.44 9.73 -20.56
C LEU A 106 10.17 10.95 -20.00
N ASP A 107 10.76 10.80 -18.83
CA ASP A 107 11.43 11.87 -18.08
C ASP A 107 12.48 11.32 -17.10
N ASP A 108 13.13 12.22 -16.37
CA ASP A 108 14.06 11.90 -15.29
C ASP A 108 13.35 11.58 -13.95
N PHE A 109 12.00 11.58 -13.89
CA PHE A 109 11.28 11.24 -12.67
C PHE A 109 11.38 9.73 -12.41
N ARG A 110 11.74 9.36 -11.19
CA ARG A 110 11.68 7.98 -10.72
C ARG A 110 10.42 7.78 -9.91
N ASN A 111 9.59 6.83 -10.33
CA ASN A 111 8.46 6.40 -9.52
C ASN A 111 8.97 5.76 -8.20
N MET A 112 8.17 5.77 -7.15
CA MET A 112 8.64 5.35 -5.81
C MET A 112 7.78 4.22 -5.25
N LEU A 113 8.42 3.10 -4.88
CA LEU A 113 7.79 2.02 -4.12
C LEU A 113 8.44 1.98 -2.72
N ILE A 114 7.66 2.30 -1.68
CA ILE A 114 8.21 2.61 -0.36
C ILE A 114 7.72 1.60 0.68
N TRP A 115 8.65 0.85 1.25
CA TRP A 115 8.39 -0.02 2.40
C TRP A 115 8.43 0.77 3.71
N GLY A 116 7.35 0.76 4.49
CA GLY A 116 7.28 1.35 5.83
C GLY A 116 5.87 1.74 6.27
N ASP A 117 5.72 2.18 7.52
CA ASP A 117 4.46 2.77 8.01
C ASP A 117 4.12 4.01 7.16
N ASN A 118 2.91 3.98 6.61
CA ASN A 118 2.43 4.97 5.66
C ASN A 118 2.21 6.37 6.26
N LYS A 119 1.92 6.52 7.56
CA LYS A 119 1.87 7.84 8.24
C LYS A 119 3.27 8.49 8.19
N LEU A 120 4.31 7.71 8.47
CA LEU A 120 5.68 8.20 8.51
C LEU A 120 6.29 8.37 7.11
N VAL A 121 5.95 7.49 6.16
CA VAL A 121 6.27 7.67 4.74
C VAL A 121 5.66 8.98 4.25
N MET A 122 4.36 9.23 4.48
CA MET A 122 3.72 10.49 4.09
C MET A 122 4.35 11.71 4.78
N ALA A 123 4.67 11.65 6.07
CA ALA A 123 5.37 12.72 6.78
C ALA A 123 6.74 13.03 6.16
N SER A 124 7.48 12.00 5.74
CA SER A 124 8.77 12.13 5.06
C SER A 124 8.63 12.73 3.65
N LEU A 125 7.58 12.33 2.92
CA LEU A 125 7.23 12.87 1.60
C LEU A 125 6.80 14.34 1.64
N MET A 126 6.34 14.89 2.78
CA MET A 126 5.93 16.30 2.90
C MET A 126 7.00 17.29 2.42
N LYS A 127 8.28 16.97 2.64
CA LYS A 127 9.40 17.85 2.26
C LYS A 127 9.43 18.15 0.77
N GLU A 128 9.02 17.19 -0.06
CA GLU A 128 9.13 17.27 -1.52
C GLU A 128 7.77 17.27 -2.24
N PHE A 129 6.79 16.53 -1.73
CA PHE A 129 5.52 16.25 -2.41
C PHE A 129 4.29 16.96 -1.80
N LYS A 130 4.47 17.79 -0.77
CA LYS A 130 3.37 18.63 -0.24
C LYS A 130 2.77 19.49 -1.36
N GLY A 131 1.46 19.36 -1.58
CA GLY A 131 0.75 20.10 -2.62
C GLY A 131 0.96 19.60 -4.05
N LYS A 132 1.47 18.38 -4.28
CA LYS A 132 1.87 17.90 -5.61
C LYS A 132 1.20 16.61 -6.10
N ILE A 133 0.44 15.89 -5.29
CA ILE A 133 -0.20 14.62 -5.68
C ILE A 133 -1.59 14.90 -6.27
N ASP A 134 -1.84 14.51 -7.50
CA ASP A 134 -3.10 14.85 -8.19
C ASP A 134 -4.23 13.86 -7.88
N LEU A 135 -3.89 12.62 -7.55
CA LEU A 135 -4.87 11.59 -7.23
C LEU A 135 -4.35 10.67 -6.13
N ILE A 136 -5.13 10.49 -5.07
CA ILE A 136 -4.91 9.45 -4.06
C ILE A 136 -6.04 8.41 -4.16
N TYR A 137 -5.67 7.14 -4.23
CA TYR A 137 -6.57 6.03 -3.96
C TYR A 137 -6.07 5.30 -2.72
N ILE A 138 -6.96 4.92 -1.80
CA ILE A 138 -6.63 4.05 -0.66
C ILE A 138 -7.70 2.99 -0.40
N ASP A 139 -7.24 1.83 0.06
CA ASP A 139 -8.04 0.68 0.48
C ASP A 139 -7.62 0.23 1.89
N PRO A 140 -7.87 1.06 2.93
CA PRO A 140 -7.44 0.77 4.30
C PRO A 140 -8.13 -0.46 4.89
N PRO A 141 -7.46 -1.27 5.74
CA PRO A 141 -8.03 -2.51 6.27
C PRO A 141 -9.21 -2.23 7.22
N PHE A 142 -10.43 -2.60 6.81
CA PHE A 142 -11.68 -2.27 7.51
C PHE A 142 -12.41 -3.46 8.18
N ASP A 143 -11.91 -4.69 8.04
CA ASP A 143 -12.54 -5.90 8.60
C ASP A 143 -11.80 -6.41 9.85
N VAL A 144 -12.08 -5.76 10.98
CA VAL A 144 -11.34 -5.89 12.27
C VAL A 144 -11.45 -7.26 12.98
N GLY A 145 -12.02 -8.28 12.32
CA GLY A 145 -12.19 -9.63 12.84
C GLY A 145 -11.80 -10.75 11.87
N ALA A 146 -11.26 -10.42 10.69
CA ALA A 146 -10.79 -11.42 9.74
C ALA A 146 -9.44 -12.03 10.17
N ASP A 147 -9.24 -13.31 9.83
CA ASP A 147 -7.92 -13.95 9.86
C ASP A 147 -7.14 -13.44 8.64
N PHE A 148 -6.12 -12.60 8.87
CA PHE A 148 -5.30 -11.97 7.82
C PHE A 148 -4.14 -12.86 7.34
N SER A 149 -4.24 -14.18 7.53
CA SER A 149 -3.26 -15.14 7.04
C SER A 149 -3.41 -15.34 5.52
N MET A 150 -2.32 -15.08 4.79
CA MET A 150 -2.28 -15.27 3.32
C MET A 150 -1.64 -16.60 2.97
N ALA A 151 -2.29 -17.38 2.11
CA ALA A 151 -1.73 -18.62 1.57
C ALA A 151 -0.68 -18.32 0.48
N VAL A 152 0.59 -18.51 0.81
CA VAL A 152 1.75 -18.31 -0.07
C VAL A 152 2.20 -19.67 -0.63
N PRO A 153 2.31 -19.86 -1.96
CA PRO A 153 2.63 -21.15 -2.54
C PRO A 153 4.14 -21.46 -2.50
N VAL A 154 4.51 -22.72 -2.25
CA VAL A 154 5.91 -23.14 -2.02
C VAL A 154 6.39 -24.10 -3.12
N GLY A 155 7.61 -23.93 -3.62
CA GLY A 155 8.24 -24.82 -4.61
C GLY A 155 7.57 -24.85 -5.99
N GLU A 156 7.56 -26.01 -6.62
CA GLU A 156 6.85 -26.27 -7.88
C GLU A 156 5.45 -26.88 -7.66
N GLU A 157 5.23 -27.54 -6.52
CA GLU A 157 3.98 -28.23 -6.18
C GLU A 157 2.87 -27.27 -5.73
N LYS A 158 1.61 -27.74 -5.68
CA LYS A 158 0.44 -26.94 -5.30
C LYS A 158 0.29 -26.70 -3.79
N GLU A 159 1.33 -26.98 -3.01
CA GLU A 159 1.32 -26.74 -1.57
C GLU A 159 1.45 -25.25 -1.25
N SER A 160 0.78 -24.81 -0.19
CA SER A 160 0.76 -23.42 0.27
C SER A 160 0.90 -23.34 1.78
N VAL A 161 1.49 -22.25 2.24
CA VAL A 161 1.86 -21.96 3.62
C VAL A 161 1.19 -20.66 4.05
N PHE A 162 0.72 -20.57 5.29
CA PHE A 162 0.07 -19.35 5.73
C PHE A 162 1.09 -18.36 6.31
N LYS A 163 1.09 -17.14 5.77
CA LYS A 163 1.88 -16.01 6.29
C LYS A 163 0.96 -15.05 7.04
N ASP A 164 1.33 -14.68 8.26
CA ASP A 164 0.68 -13.55 8.95
C ASP A 164 0.99 -12.24 8.19
N GLN A 165 -0.03 -11.44 7.87
CA GLN A 165 0.20 -10.06 7.46
C GLN A 165 0.91 -9.31 8.60
N SER A 166 1.91 -8.49 8.26
CA SER A 166 2.94 -7.99 9.18
C SER A 166 2.38 -7.50 10.53
N THR A 167 2.78 -8.20 11.59
CA THR A 167 2.17 -8.13 12.93
C THR A 167 2.38 -6.80 13.65
N LEU A 168 3.42 -6.02 13.35
CA LEU A 168 3.78 -4.88 14.22
C LEU A 168 2.73 -3.76 14.28
N GLU A 169 2.10 -3.39 13.16
CA GLU A 169 0.93 -2.51 13.24
C GLU A 169 -0.23 -3.26 13.90
N MET A 170 -0.56 -4.48 13.48
CA MET A 170 -1.69 -5.24 14.03
C MET A 170 -1.60 -5.52 15.54
N VAL A 171 -0.42 -5.59 16.16
CA VAL A 171 -0.26 -5.86 17.59
C VAL A 171 -0.22 -4.58 18.41
N ALA A 172 0.49 -3.54 17.95
CA ALA A 172 0.39 -2.20 18.53
C ALA A 172 -1.05 -1.66 18.44
N TYR A 173 -1.76 -1.97 17.36
CA TYR A 173 -3.19 -1.72 17.26
C TYR A 173 -4.02 -2.73 18.07
N ARG A 174 -3.72 -4.05 18.18
CA ARG A 174 -4.51 -5.01 19.00
C ARG A 174 -4.64 -4.58 20.46
N ASP A 175 -3.59 -4.01 21.04
CA ASP A 175 -3.63 -3.43 22.39
C ASP A 175 -4.57 -2.22 22.49
N MET A 176 -4.75 -1.44 21.42
CA MET A 176 -5.82 -0.44 21.33
C MET A 176 -7.17 -1.04 20.89
N TRP A 177 -7.17 -2.15 20.16
CA TRP A 177 -8.33 -2.81 19.54
C TRP A 177 -9.20 -3.58 20.53
N GLY A 178 -8.78 -3.68 21.80
CA GLY A 178 -9.69 -3.94 22.93
C GLY A 178 -10.87 -2.95 23.02
N ARG A 179 -10.88 -1.89 22.19
CA ARG A 179 -11.93 -0.86 22.07
C ARG A 179 -12.64 -0.83 20.71
N GLY A 180 -12.30 -1.71 19.77
CA GLY A 180 -13.02 -1.82 18.49
C GLY A 180 -12.79 -0.62 17.55
N THR A 181 -13.87 0.08 17.20
CA THR A 181 -13.92 1.08 16.11
C THR A 181 -13.00 2.29 16.30
N ASP A 182 -12.85 2.78 17.54
CA ASP A 182 -12.17 4.07 17.81
C ASP A 182 -10.71 4.10 17.32
N SER A 183 -9.99 2.99 17.47
CA SER A 183 -8.58 2.88 17.07
C SER A 183 -8.38 2.92 15.56
N TYR A 184 -9.32 2.35 14.79
CA TYR A 184 -9.34 2.45 13.33
C TYR A 184 -9.63 3.89 12.88
N LEU A 185 -10.59 4.56 13.53
CA LEU A 185 -10.91 5.96 13.23
C LEU A 185 -9.73 6.90 13.52
N TYR A 186 -9.02 6.69 14.64
CA TYR A 186 -7.80 7.42 14.96
C TYR A 186 -6.68 7.19 13.92
N MET A 187 -6.39 5.92 13.61
CA MET A 187 -5.39 5.50 12.61
C MET A 187 -5.62 6.18 11.25
N LEU A 188 -6.86 6.16 10.78
CA LEU A 188 -7.25 6.69 9.48
C LEU A 188 -7.32 8.23 9.48
N TYR A 189 -7.80 8.86 10.56
CA TYR A 189 -7.86 10.31 10.70
C TYR A 189 -6.47 10.95 10.54
N GLU A 190 -5.46 10.45 11.27
CA GLU A 190 -4.09 10.99 11.18
C GLU A 190 -3.53 10.89 9.75
N ARG A 191 -3.79 9.77 9.07
CA ARG A 191 -3.34 9.50 7.69
C ARG A 191 -4.06 10.38 6.68
N LEU A 192 -5.37 10.56 6.79
CA LEU A 192 -6.17 11.42 5.90
C LEU A 192 -5.78 12.91 6.01
N VAL A 193 -5.37 13.39 7.19
CA VAL A 193 -4.81 14.73 7.36
C VAL A 193 -3.54 14.90 6.52
N LEU A 194 -2.62 13.93 6.56
CA LEU A 194 -1.39 13.94 5.75
C LEU A 194 -1.71 13.86 4.25
N MET A 195 -2.62 12.98 3.84
CA MET A 195 -3.04 12.86 2.43
C MET A 195 -3.60 14.18 1.90
N LYS A 196 -4.42 14.89 2.68
CA LYS A 196 -4.92 16.22 2.30
C LYS A 196 -3.78 17.22 2.06
N GLU A 197 -2.73 17.21 2.90
CA GLU A 197 -1.58 18.11 2.71
C GLU A 197 -0.76 17.77 1.46
N LEU A 198 -0.60 16.48 1.13
CA LEU A 198 0.11 16.02 -0.08
C LEU A 198 -0.64 16.34 -1.39
N LEU A 199 -1.97 16.30 -1.39
CA LEU A 199 -2.76 16.54 -2.60
C LEU A 199 -2.50 17.92 -3.22
N SER A 200 -2.47 18.01 -4.55
CA SER A 200 -2.45 19.25 -5.31
C SER A 200 -3.78 20.00 -5.15
N ALA A 201 -3.83 21.29 -5.51
CA ALA A 201 -5.03 22.11 -5.33
C ALA A 201 -6.25 21.56 -6.10
N GLN A 202 -6.00 20.93 -7.25
CA GLN A 202 -7.00 20.24 -8.09
C GLN A 202 -7.11 18.74 -7.79
N GLY A 203 -6.40 18.27 -6.77
CA GLY A 203 -6.23 16.86 -6.46
C GLY A 203 -7.46 16.24 -5.80
N SER A 204 -7.63 14.94 -6.01
CA SER A 204 -8.77 14.16 -5.53
C SER A 204 -8.36 12.93 -4.72
N ILE A 205 -9.24 12.48 -3.83
CA ILE A 205 -9.08 11.24 -3.06
C ILE A 205 -10.29 10.31 -3.21
N TYR A 206 -10.00 9.02 -3.36
CA TYR A 206 -10.95 7.91 -3.28
C TYR A 206 -10.60 7.03 -2.09
N VAL A 207 -11.55 6.85 -1.18
CA VAL A 207 -11.39 5.98 0.00
C VAL A 207 -12.33 4.79 -0.12
N HIS A 208 -11.77 3.60 -0.32
CA HIS A 208 -12.49 2.33 -0.44
C HIS A 208 -12.72 1.72 0.94
N VAL A 209 -13.98 1.51 1.33
CA VAL A 209 -14.35 0.98 2.65
C VAL A 209 -15.61 0.11 2.60
N GLY A 210 -15.69 -0.85 3.51
CA GLY A 210 -16.91 -1.63 3.74
C GLY A 210 -18.07 -0.77 4.27
N PRO A 211 -19.33 -1.15 3.98
CA PRO A 211 -20.52 -0.39 4.40
C PRO A 211 -20.74 -0.36 5.92
N ASN A 212 -20.06 -1.23 6.67
CA ASN A 212 -20.04 -1.24 8.13
C ASN A 212 -19.33 -0.01 8.74
N ILE A 213 -18.38 0.60 8.01
CA ILE A 213 -17.56 1.71 8.51
C ILE A 213 -17.67 3.00 7.69
N SER A 214 -18.19 2.92 6.46
CA SER A 214 -18.31 4.03 5.51
C SER A 214 -18.81 5.34 6.10
N HIS A 215 -19.88 5.29 6.90
CA HIS A 215 -20.49 6.47 7.52
C HIS A 215 -19.58 7.16 8.56
N TYR A 216 -18.77 6.43 9.33
CA TYR A 216 -17.78 7.05 10.22
C TYR A 216 -16.65 7.71 9.42
N VAL A 217 -16.15 7.01 8.39
CA VAL A 217 -15.08 7.51 7.51
C VAL A 217 -15.53 8.74 6.73
N LYS A 218 -16.79 8.78 6.28
CA LYS A 218 -17.40 9.95 5.63
C LYS A 218 -17.41 11.17 6.57
N ASN A 219 -17.77 11.00 7.84
CA ASN A 219 -17.74 12.10 8.81
C ASN A 219 -16.30 12.61 9.07
N ILE A 220 -15.31 11.73 9.08
CA ILE A 220 -13.89 12.11 9.14
C ILE A 220 -13.46 12.90 7.90
N LEU A 221 -13.87 12.46 6.71
CA LEU A 221 -13.58 13.16 5.45
C LEU A 221 -14.28 14.52 5.37
N ASP A 222 -15.54 14.65 5.79
CA ASP A 222 -16.23 15.95 5.93
C ASP A 222 -15.46 16.92 6.82
N GLU A 223 -14.87 16.42 7.91
CA GLU A 223 -14.15 17.24 8.87
C GLU A 223 -12.77 17.67 8.34
N ILE A 224 -12.07 16.78 7.63
CA ILE A 224 -10.73 17.03 7.07
C ILE A 224 -10.82 17.84 5.78
N PHE A 225 -11.61 17.39 4.81
CA PHE A 225 -11.72 17.98 3.47
C PHE A 225 -12.78 19.08 3.36
N GLY A 226 -13.79 19.06 4.23
CA GLY A 226 -14.97 19.92 4.14
C GLY A 226 -16.09 19.24 3.37
N SER A 227 -17.31 19.23 3.93
CA SER A 227 -18.49 18.59 3.32
C SER A 227 -18.91 19.21 1.97
N SER A 228 -18.46 20.43 1.65
CA SER A 228 -18.64 21.06 0.33
C SER A 228 -17.77 20.43 -0.77
N ASN A 229 -16.71 19.72 -0.40
CA ASN A 229 -15.78 19.05 -1.30
C ASN A 229 -16.06 17.54 -1.42
N PHE A 230 -17.15 17.07 -0.81
CA PHE A 230 -17.70 15.74 -1.08
C PHE A 230 -18.34 15.73 -2.46
N LEU A 231 -17.90 14.82 -3.33
CA LEU A 231 -18.39 14.74 -4.70
C LEU A 231 -19.42 13.61 -4.85
N ASN A 232 -19.05 12.38 -4.49
CA ASN A 232 -19.93 11.22 -4.63
C ASN A 232 -19.65 10.14 -3.57
N GLU A 233 -20.72 9.46 -3.15
CA GLU A 233 -20.64 8.09 -2.66
C GLU A 233 -20.86 7.16 -3.87
N ILE A 234 -19.92 6.27 -4.13
CA ILE A 234 -19.95 5.31 -5.23
C ILE A 234 -20.10 3.91 -4.62
N VAL A 235 -21.12 3.17 -5.07
CA VAL A 235 -21.41 1.81 -4.62
C VAL A 235 -20.91 0.83 -5.67
N TRP A 236 -19.91 0.01 -5.30
CA TRP A 236 -19.38 -1.04 -6.17
C TRP A 236 -19.91 -2.40 -5.76
N GLN A 237 -20.60 -3.08 -6.68
CA GLN A 237 -21.09 -4.44 -6.45
C GLN A 237 -19.95 -5.45 -6.63
N ARG A 238 -19.46 -6.00 -5.52
CA ARG A 238 -18.36 -6.98 -5.50
C ARG A 238 -18.81 -8.43 -5.61
N PHE A 239 -20.08 -8.74 -5.31
CA PHE A 239 -20.64 -10.08 -5.45
C PHE A 239 -22.02 -10.05 -6.12
N THR A 240 -22.37 -11.14 -6.82
CA THR A 240 -23.64 -11.24 -7.55
C THR A 240 -24.82 -11.62 -6.64
N PHE A 241 -24.75 -12.72 -5.88
CA PHE A 241 -25.79 -13.10 -4.90
C PHE A 241 -25.28 -14.11 -3.86
N HIS A 242 -25.83 -14.06 -2.63
CA HIS A 242 -25.66 -15.06 -1.57
C HIS A 242 -27.04 -15.46 -1.02
N ALA A 243 -27.37 -16.75 -1.04
CA ALA A 243 -28.71 -17.26 -0.72
C ALA A 243 -28.89 -17.70 0.75
N ASP A 244 -27.79 -17.73 1.50
CA ASP A 244 -27.64 -18.24 2.86
C ASP A 244 -27.79 -17.16 3.97
N ALA A 245 -27.97 -15.90 3.57
CA ALA A 245 -28.09 -14.78 4.50
C ALA A 245 -29.46 -14.71 5.19
N LYS A 246 -29.46 -14.66 6.54
CA LYS A 246 -30.67 -14.44 7.38
C LYS A 246 -31.22 -13.00 7.34
N ARG A 247 -30.64 -12.13 6.50
CA ARG A 247 -30.96 -10.71 6.30
C ARG A 247 -30.55 -10.33 4.87
N TYR A 248 -30.80 -9.10 4.42
CA TYR A 248 -30.28 -8.62 3.14
C TYR A 248 -28.76 -8.85 3.02
N GLY A 249 -28.34 -9.54 1.97
CA GLY A 249 -26.94 -9.84 1.71
C GLY A 249 -26.14 -8.58 1.39
N THR A 250 -25.00 -8.41 2.06
CA THR A 250 -24.08 -7.30 1.81
C THR A 250 -23.15 -7.68 0.66
N VAL A 251 -23.48 -7.22 -0.55
CA VAL A 251 -22.79 -7.58 -1.81
C VAL A 251 -22.00 -6.44 -2.45
N HIS A 252 -21.81 -5.34 -1.73
CA HIS A 252 -21.12 -4.14 -2.20
C HIS A 252 -20.14 -3.60 -1.17
N ASP A 253 -19.17 -2.84 -1.66
CA ASP A 253 -18.35 -1.91 -0.86
C ASP A 253 -18.58 -0.47 -1.37
N ILE A 254 -18.07 0.52 -0.63
CA ILE A 254 -18.28 1.95 -0.87
C ILE A 254 -16.95 2.64 -1.18
N LEU A 255 -16.97 3.49 -2.20
CA LEU A 255 -15.90 4.40 -2.59
C LEU A 255 -16.35 5.83 -2.30
N LEU A 256 -15.73 6.47 -1.31
CA LEU A 256 -15.98 7.88 -0.96
C LEU A 256 -15.06 8.79 -1.78
N PHE A 257 -15.65 9.63 -2.64
CA PHE A 257 -14.93 10.52 -3.57
C PHE A 257 -14.99 11.98 -3.07
N TYR A 258 -13.82 12.55 -2.80
CA TYR A 258 -13.64 13.94 -2.36
C TYR A 258 -12.58 14.65 -3.22
N SER A 259 -12.73 15.97 -3.37
CA SER A 259 -11.69 16.86 -3.88
C SER A 259 -10.95 17.57 -2.73
N LYS A 260 -9.74 18.10 -2.98
CA LYS A 260 -9.06 18.99 -2.02
C LYS A 260 -9.72 20.39 -1.95
N SER A 261 -10.27 20.87 -3.07
CA SER A 261 -10.88 22.19 -3.20
C SER A 261 -12.10 22.16 -4.13
N SER A 262 -12.72 23.32 -4.38
CA SER A 262 -13.81 23.47 -5.36
C SER A 262 -13.37 23.21 -6.80
N GLU A 263 -12.07 23.35 -7.10
CA GLU A 263 -11.48 23.03 -8.39
C GLU A 263 -10.92 21.61 -8.34
N TYR A 264 -11.26 20.76 -9.32
CA TYR A 264 -10.79 19.38 -9.38
C TYR A 264 -10.81 18.83 -10.82
N ILE A 265 -10.00 17.80 -11.07
CA ILE A 265 -9.96 17.10 -12.36
C ILE A 265 -11.09 16.07 -12.43
N TYR A 266 -11.93 16.14 -13.47
CA TYR A 266 -12.95 15.14 -13.75
C TYR A 266 -13.25 14.96 -15.24
N GLU A 267 -12.69 13.91 -15.83
CA GLU A 267 -12.96 13.44 -17.19
C GLU A 267 -14.10 12.41 -17.21
N LYS A 268 -15.06 12.60 -18.11
CA LYS A 268 -16.28 11.77 -18.17
C LYS A 268 -15.96 10.36 -18.67
N GLN A 269 -16.19 9.38 -17.82
CA GLN A 269 -16.06 7.96 -18.17
C GLN A 269 -17.38 7.41 -18.73
N TYR A 270 -17.27 6.42 -19.61
CA TYR A 270 -18.40 5.79 -20.30
C TYR A 270 -18.36 4.27 -20.14
N VAL A 271 -19.54 3.64 -20.10
CA VAL A 271 -19.73 2.19 -20.22
C VAL A 271 -20.39 1.87 -21.55
N PRO A 272 -20.03 0.76 -22.23
CA PRO A 272 -20.69 0.34 -23.46
C PRO A 272 -22.21 0.22 -23.31
N LEU A 273 -22.95 0.41 -24.41
CA LEU A 273 -24.37 0.07 -24.45
C LEU A 273 -24.53 -1.44 -24.25
N SER A 274 -25.52 -1.86 -23.45
CA SER A 274 -25.78 -3.29 -23.25
C SER A 274 -26.34 -3.91 -24.52
N GLU A 275 -26.02 -5.18 -24.78
CA GLU A 275 -26.55 -5.87 -25.97
C GLU A 275 -28.07 -5.82 -26.07
N ALA A 276 -28.77 -5.95 -24.93
CA ALA A 276 -30.22 -5.86 -24.89
C ALA A 276 -30.72 -4.48 -25.36
N TYR A 277 -30.06 -3.40 -24.92
CA TYR A 277 -30.38 -2.04 -25.35
C TYR A 277 -30.07 -1.82 -26.84
N THR A 278 -28.94 -2.33 -27.31
CA THR A 278 -28.57 -2.25 -28.73
C THR A 278 -29.57 -3.00 -29.60
N LYS A 279 -29.95 -4.22 -29.22
CA LYS A 279 -30.96 -5.05 -29.91
C LYS A 279 -32.37 -4.43 -29.88
N SER A 280 -32.76 -3.73 -28.81
CA SER A 280 -34.12 -3.15 -28.69
C SER A 280 -34.27 -1.76 -29.32
N HIS A 281 -33.19 -0.99 -29.49
CA HIS A 281 -33.27 0.41 -29.95
C HIS A 281 -32.57 0.73 -31.27
N PHE A 282 -31.69 -0.13 -31.78
CA PHE A 282 -31.01 0.08 -33.04
C PHE A 282 -31.58 -0.80 -34.15
N LYS A 283 -31.48 -0.30 -35.38
CA LYS A 283 -31.86 -0.98 -36.62
C LYS A 283 -30.69 -0.90 -37.59
N GLU A 284 -30.59 -1.87 -38.47
CA GLU A 284 -29.60 -1.91 -39.53
C GLU A 284 -30.03 -0.99 -40.69
N ASP A 285 -29.09 -0.24 -41.28
CA ASP A 285 -29.32 0.46 -42.55
C ASP A 285 -28.89 -0.39 -43.76
N ASP A 286 -29.13 0.12 -44.97
CA ASP A 286 -28.86 -0.58 -46.23
C ASP A 286 -27.37 -0.95 -46.45
N LYS A 287 -26.48 -0.52 -45.56
CA LYS A 287 -25.03 -0.80 -45.56
C LYS A 287 -24.57 -1.64 -44.37
N GLY A 288 -25.49 -2.15 -43.55
CA GLY A 288 -25.16 -2.94 -42.37
C GLY A 288 -24.84 -2.14 -41.11
N ARG A 289 -24.97 -0.79 -41.10
CA ARG A 289 -24.66 0.01 -39.91
C ARG A 289 -25.86 0.11 -38.98
N LEU A 290 -25.64 -0.22 -37.71
CA LEU A 290 -26.65 -0.05 -36.65
C LEU A 290 -26.87 1.42 -36.33
N TYR A 291 -28.10 1.90 -36.45
CA TYR A 291 -28.53 3.24 -36.08
C TYR A 291 -29.83 3.23 -35.29
N ARG A 292 -30.02 4.23 -34.43
CA ARG A 292 -31.32 4.56 -33.84
C ARG A 292 -31.82 5.90 -34.36
N LEU A 293 -33.13 6.10 -34.34
CA LEU A 293 -33.70 7.44 -34.54
C LEU A 293 -33.67 8.22 -33.22
N SER A 294 -33.45 9.52 -33.30
CA SER A 294 -33.46 10.43 -32.14
C SER A 294 -34.14 11.75 -32.48
N ASP A 295 -34.60 12.45 -31.44
CA ASP A 295 -35.42 13.65 -31.57
C ASP A 295 -34.70 14.77 -32.33
N SER A 296 -35.42 15.35 -33.29
CA SER A 296 -35.03 16.48 -34.13
C SER A 296 -35.15 17.84 -33.44
N THR A 297 -35.73 17.89 -32.24
CA THR A 297 -36.12 19.12 -31.53
C THR A 297 -35.27 19.38 -30.27
N ALA A 298 -35.18 20.66 -29.89
CA ALA A 298 -34.57 21.15 -28.67
C ALA A 298 -35.52 22.14 -27.94
N PRO A 299 -35.33 22.40 -26.63
CA PRO A 299 -36.15 23.35 -25.88
C PRO A 299 -36.07 24.78 -26.46
N GLY A 300 -37.22 25.35 -26.81
CA GLY A 300 -37.35 26.68 -27.41
C GLY A 300 -37.50 27.82 -26.38
N HIS A 301 -37.32 27.54 -25.08
CA HIS A 301 -37.37 28.52 -23.99
C HIS A 301 -38.63 29.41 -24.01
N GLY A 302 -39.80 28.78 -24.17
CA GLY A 302 -41.09 29.47 -24.25
C GLY A 302 -41.47 30.00 -25.64
N LYS A 303 -40.63 29.79 -26.67
CA LYS A 303 -40.91 30.15 -28.07
C LYS A 303 -40.90 28.91 -28.97
N THR A 304 -41.70 28.94 -30.02
CA THR A 304 -41.67 27.92 -31.08
C THR A 304 -40.68 28.35 -32.17
N GLY A 305 -39.85 27.43 -32.65
CA GLY A 305 -38.89 27.68 -33.72
C GLY A 305 -39.55 27.93 -35.09
N LYS A 306 -38.75 28.38 -36.06
CA LYS A 306 -39.18 28.63 -37.44
C LYS A 306 -39.56 27.33 -38.16
N ALA A 307 -40.47 27.44 -39.13
CA ALA A 307 -40.69 26.39 -40.12
C ALA A 307 -39.42 26.13 -40.92
N MET A 308 -39.12 24.86 -41.21
CA MET A 308 -37.97 24.43 -42.03
C MET A 308 -38.42 23.37 -43.05
N LYS A 309 -37.69 23.27 -44.16
CA LYS A 309 -37.91 22.29 -45.23
C LYS A 309 -37.11 21.01 -44.97
N PHE A 310 -37.70 19.84 -45.23
CA PHE A 310 -37.12 18.50 -45.08
C PHE A 310 -37.52 17.66 -46.31
N GLY A 311 -36.62 17.54 -47.29
CA GLY A 311 -37.02 17.15 -48.64
C GLY A 311 -38.10 18.11 -49.15
N ASP A 312 -39.20 17.63 -49.72
CA ASP A 312 -40.27 18.51 -50.21
C ASP A 312 -41.28 18.98 -49.15
N LYS A 313 -41.14 18.57 -47.87
CA LYS A 313 -42.07 18.95 -46.80
C LYS A 313 -41.57 20.14 -45.99
N VAL A 314 -42.44 21.12 -45.74
CA VAL A 314 -42.17 22.22 -44.80
C VAL A 314 -42.87 21.93 -43.47
N LEU A 315 -42.12 21.93 -42.37
CA LEU A 315 -42.58 21.51 -41.04
C LEU A 315 -42.23 22.55 -39.96
N ILE A 316 -43.21 22.81 -39.08
CA ILE A 316 -43.08 23.67 -37.89
C ILE A 316 -42.74 22.76 -36.69
N PRO A 317 -41.78 23.13 -35.83
CA PRO A 317 -41.48 22.33 -34.64
C PRO A 317 -42.65 22.39 -33.63
N PRO A 318 -42.83 21.36 -32.78
CA PRO A 318 -43.84 21.37 -31.72
C PRO A 318 -43.79 22.63 -30.84
N PRO A 319 -44.94 23.09 -30.29
CA PRO A 319 -45.01 24.30 -29.47
C PRO A 319 -43.96 24.33 -28.35
N GLY A 320 -43.26 25.45 -28.20
CA GLY A 320 -42.21 25.61 -27.19
C GLY A 320 -40.89 24.88 -27.50
N THR A 321 -40.74 24.30 -28.70
CA THR A 321 -39.51 23.65 -29.17
C THR A 321 -38.98 24.28 -30.47
N MET A 322 -37.74 23.98 -30.83
CA MET A 322 -37.12 24.39 -32.09
C MET A 322 -36.31 23.24 -32.72
N TRP A 323 -36.11 23.26 -34.03
CA TRP A 323 -35.27 22.27 -34.72
C TRP A 323 -33.80 22.41 -34.30
N ARG A 324 -33.12 21.28 -34.04
CA ARG A 324 -31.73 21.24 -33.51
C ARG A 324 -30.67 21.88 -34.41
N TRP A 325 -30.94 22.03 -35.72
CA TRP A 325 -29.94 22.38 -36.73
C TRP A 325 -29.84 23.88 -37.05
N GLY A 326 -30.74 24.71 -36.52
CA GLY A 326 -30.65 26.17 -36.55
C GLY A 326 -30.92 26.86 -37.90
N ASN A 327 -30.49 26.27 -39.03
CA ASN A 327 -30.65 26.84 -40.37
C ASN A 327 -31.08 25.77 -41.41
N GLN A 328 -31.42 26.23 -42.62
CA GLN A 328 -31.91 25.36 -43.70
C GLN A 328 -30.78 24.59 -44.40
N GLU A 329 -29.63 25.22 -44.64
CA GLU A 329 -28.50 24.62 -45.37
C GLU A 329 -27.94 23.36 -44.68
N VAL A 330 -27.86 23.38 -43.35
CA VAL A 330 -27.46 22.20 -42.56
C VAL A 330 -28.51 21.10 -42.63
N ILE A 331 -29.80 21.44 -42.67
CA ILE A 331 -30.88 20.46 -42.83
C ILE A 331 -30.80 19.84 -44.24
N ASP A 332 -30.70 20.64 -45.29
CA ASP A 332 -30.62 20.16 -46.67
C ASP A 332 -29.43 19.23 -46.88
N LYS A 333 -28.25 19.61 -46.36
CA LYS A 333 -27.05 18.77 -46.37
C LYS A 333 -27.26 17.44 -45.64
N LEU A 334 -27.67 17.47 -44.38
CA LEU A 334 -27.83 16.26 -43.57
C LEU A 334 -28.98 15.37 -44.06
N TYR A 335 -29.97 15.93 -44.76
CA TYR A 335 -31.05 15.21 -45.41
C TYR A 335 -30.56 14.50 -46.69
N ALA A 336 -29.77 15.19 -47.53
CA ALA A 336 -29.13 14.59 -48.70
C ALA A 336 -28.13 13.48 -48.33
N GLU A 337 -27.42 13.64 -47.20
CA GLU A 337 -26.53 12.62 -46.61
C GLU A 337 -27.29 11.47 -45.91
N GLY A 338 -28.63 11.52 -45.84
CA GLY A 338 -29.47 10.48 -45.21
C GLY A 338 -29.34 10.39 -43.68
N THR A 339 -28.72 11.39 -43.06
CA THR A 339 -28.55 11.50 -41.60
C THR A 339 -29.81 12.05 -40.93
N ILE A 340 -30.53 12.96 -41.60
CA ILE A 340 -31.92 13.30 -41.27
C ILE A 340 -32.84 12.50 -42.17
N VAL A 341 -33.86 11.88 -41.59
CA VAL A 341 -34.92 11.15 -42.31
C VAL A 341 -36.29 11.57 -41.81
N LEU A 342 -37.32 11.38 -42.64
CA LEU A 342 -38.71 11.45 -42.18
C LEU A 342 -39.14 10.07 -41.67
N THR A 343 -39.82 10.02 -40.53
CA THR A 343 -40.50 8.81 -40.04
C THR A 343 -41.67 8.44 -40.95
N SER A 344 -42.23 7.24 -40.77
CA SER A 344 -43.50 6.84 -41.40
C SER A 344 -44.67 7.78 -41.09
N THR A 345 -44.64 8.45 -39.92
CA THR A 345 -45.58 9.50 -39.51
C THR A 345 -45.26 10.88 -40.09
N GLY A 346 -44.18 11.03 -40.87
CA GLY A 346 -43.80 12.27 -41.53
C GLY A 346 -43.03 13.27 -40.66
N ASN A 347 -42.63 12.91 -39.45
CA ASN A 347 -41.82 13.77 -38.57
C ASN A 347 -40.33 13.60 -38.88
N PRO A 348 -39.50 14.66 -38.82
CA PRO A 348 -38.07 14.54 -39.02
C PRO A 348 -37.43 13.89 -37.79
N ALA A 349 -36.48 12.99 -38.00
CA ALA A 349 -35.68 12.34 -36.98
C ALA A 349 -34.23 12.22 -37.47
N VAL A 350 -33.29 12.13 -36.53
CA VAL A 350 -31.86 11.98 -36.86
C VAL A 350 -31.41 10.54 -36.64
N LYS A 351 -30.69 9.96 -37.61
CA LYS A 351 -29.95 8.72 -37.41
C LYS A 351 -28.79 8.99 -36.45
N ARG A 352 -28.68 8.20 -35.40
CA ARG A 352 -27.52 8.13 -34.50
C ARG A 352 -26.93 6.74 -34.61
N TYR A 353 -25.75 6.64 -35.20
CA TYR A 353 -25.09 5.35 -35.40
C TYR A 353 -24.48 4.83 -34.09
N HIS A 354 -24.43 3.50 -33.95
CA HIS A 354 -23.97 2.82 -32.73
C HIS A 354 -22.46 2.98 -32.51
N ASP A 355 -21.68 2.90 -33.58
CA ASP A 355 -20.22 3.10 -33.62
C ASP A 355 -19.79 4.54 -33.27
N GLU A 356 -20.67 5.52 -33.48
CA GLU A 356 -20.47 6.94 -33.12
C GLU A 356 -20.84 7.25 -31.64
N ILE A 357 -21.42 6.30 -30.90
CA ILE A 357 -21.86 6.51 -29.51
C ILE A 357 -20.80 5.95 -28.53
N LYS A 358 -20.19 6.84 -27.74
CA LYS A 358 -19.19 6.50 -26.70
C LYS A 358 -19.71 5.56 -25.60
N GLY A 359 -21.03 5.39 -25.47
CA GLY A 359 -21.69 4.60 -24.44
C GLY A 359 -22.57 5.44 -23.51
N ASN A 360 -23.05 4.82 -22.43
CA ASN A 360 -23.72 5.53 -21.33
C ASN A 360 -22.67 6.16 -20.43
N THR A 361 -22.93 7.35 -19.88
CA THR A 361 -22.06 7.94 -18.86
C THR A 361 -22.04 7.09 -17.59
N VAL A 362 -20.87 6.94 -16.97
CA VAL A 362 -20.74 6.26 -15.66
C VAL A 362 -21.54 7.02 -14.59
N HIS A 363 -22.23 6.27 -13.73
CA HIS A 363 -22.96 6.78 -12.56
C HIS A 363 -22.35 6.25 -11.26
N THR A 364 -22.95 6.55 -10.11
CA THR A 364 -22.45 6.12 -8.79
C THR A 364 -22.65 4.65 -8.47
N LEU A 365 -23.46 3.92 -9.25
CA LEU A 365 -23.67 2.48 -9.07
C LEU A 365 -22.83 1.70 -10.09
N TRP A 366 -21.79 1.01 -9.62
CA TRP A 366 -20.87 0.23 -10.45
C TRP A 366 -21.18 -1.27 -10.31
N THR A 367 -21.95 -1.78 -11.27
CA THR A 367 -22.32 -3.21 -11.39
C THR A 367 -21.61 -3.92 -12.54
N ASP A 368 -20.82 -3.19 -13.32
CA ASP A 368 -20.15 -3.67 -14.53
C ASP A 368 -18.68 -4.08 -14.30
N ILE A 369 -18.08 -3.63 -13.19
CA ILE A 369 -16.74 -4.05 -12.76
C ILE A 369 -16.88 -5.28 -11.86
N ASN A 370 -16.42 -6.44 -12.34
CA ASN A 370 -16.40 -7.67 -11.56
C ASN A 370 -15.20 -7.72 -10.60
N PRO A 371 -15.28 -8.46 -9.48
CA PRO A 371 -14.10 -8.80 -8.67
C PRO A 371 -13.09 -9.63 -9.49
N VAL A 372 -11.84 -9.67 -9.03
CA VAL A 372 -10.76 -10.43 -9.70
C VAL A 372 -11.09 -11.93 -9.70
N ASN A 373 -11.46 -12.47 -10.86
CA ASN A 373 -11.76 -13.89 -11.05
C ASN A 373 -10.49 -14.74 -10.76
N PRO A 374 -10.62 -15.91 -10.11
CA PRO A 374 -9.54 -16.89 -9.95
C PRO A 374 -8.70 -17.22 -11.21
N GLN A 375 -9.26 -17.05 -12.40
CA GLN A 375 -8.63 -17.27 -13.72
C GLN A 375 -8.18 -15.98 -14.44
N ALA A 376 -8.38 -14.80 -13.84
CA ALA A 376 -8.04 -13.52 -14.47
C ALA A 376 -6.53 -13.36 -14.69
N LYS A 377 -6.14 -12.75 -15.82
CA LYS A 377 -4.72 -12.50 -16.16
C LYS A 377 -4.02 -11.57 -15.17
N GLU A 378 -4.75 -10.62 -14.59
CA GLU A 378 -4.25 -9.67 -13.58
C GLU A 378 -4.01 -10.29 -12.20
N ARG A 379 -4.48 -11.53 -11.94
CA ARG A 379 -4.48 -12.11 -10.60
C ARG A 379 -3.07 -12.48 -10.14
N CYS A 380 -2.64 -11.87 -9.03
CA CYS A 380 -1.36 -12.13 -8.37
C CYS A 380 -1.47 -12.96 -7.07
N ASP A 381 -2.65 -13.56 -6.84
CA ASP A 381 -3.00 -14.36 -5.64
C ASP A 381 -2.94 -13.60 -4.29
N PHE A 382 -2.75 -12.28 -4.31
CA PHE A 382 -2.92 -11.39 -3.17
C PHE A 382 -4.41 -11.27 -2.78
N GLN A 383 -4.76 -11.64 -1.55
CA GLN A 383 -6.15 -11.89 -1.13
C GLN A 383 -7.12 -10.70 -1.31
N THR A 384 -6.65 -9.47 -1.06
CA THR A 384 -7.46 -8.25 -1.13
C THR A 384 -7.32 -7.49 -2.46
N GLN A 385 -6.68 -8.09 -3.47
CA GLN A 385 -6.44 -7.46 -4.79
C GLN A 385 -7.71 -6.83 -5.38
N LYS A 386 -7.64 -5.53 -5.67
CA LYS A 386 -8.70 -4.81 -6.39
C LYS A 386 -8.53 -4.95 -7.92
N PRO A 387 -9.64 -4.93 -8.70
CA PRO A 387 -9.58 -5.11 -10.16
C PRO A 387 -8.94 -3.93 -10.88
N GLU A 388 -8.07 -4.21 -11.85
CA GLU A 388 -7.41 -3.17 -12.66
C GLU A 388 -8.42 -2.24 -13.37
N ALA A 389 -9.56 -2.76 -13.82
CA ALA A 389 -10.63 -1.97 -14.46
C ALA A 389 -11.26 -0.91 -13.53
N MET A 390 -11.24 -1.11 -12.21
CA MET A 390 -11.71 -0.13 -11.23
C MET A 390 -10.74 1.05 -11.13
N LEU A 391 -9.45 0.73 -10.94
CA LEU A 391 -8.41 1.74 -10.84
C LEU A 391 -8.25 2.47 -12.18
N GLU A 392 -8.46 1.80 -13.32
CA GLU A 392 -8.43 2.42 -14.64
C GLU A 392 -9.53 3.47 -14.79
N ARG A 393 -10.76 3.16 -14.34
CA ARG A 393 -11.88 4.11 -14.30
C ARG A 393 -11.58 5.32 -13.40
N ILE A 394 -11.02 5.08 -12.22
CA ILE A 394 -10.69 6.13 -11.25
C ILE A 394 -9.57 7.03 -11.77
N ILE A 395 -8.46 6.45 -12.25
CA ILE A 395 -7.28 7.18 -12.75
C ILE A 395 -7.63 7.96 -14.02
N LYS A 396 -8.41 7.40 -14.94
CA LYS A 396 -8.90 8.13 -16.13
C LYS A 396 -9.87 9.24 -15.80
N ALA A 397 -10.67 9.12 -14.73
CA ALA A 397 -11.59 10.18 -14.32
C ALA A 397 -10.84 11.35 -13.66
N SER A 398 -9.94 11.08 -12.72
CA SER A 398 -9.43 12.10 -11.80
C SER A 398 -7.93 12.38 -11.91
N SER A 399 -7.30 12.01 -13.04
CA SER A 399 -5.92 12.39 -13.34
C SER A 399 -5.70 12.56 -14.85
N LEU A 400 -4.86 13.52 -15.23
CA LEU A 400 -4.37 13.67 -16.60
C LEU A 400 -3.17 12.74 -16.87
N GLU A 401 -2.68 12.69 -18.11
CA GLU A 401 -1.36 12.09 -18.39
C GLU A 401 -0.26 12.86 -17.64
N ASP A 402 0.81 12.14 -17.26
CA ASP A 402 1.92 12.62 -16.43
C ASP A 402 1.55 13.16 -15.03
N ALA A 403 0.28 13.13 -14.64
CA ALA A 403 -0.18 13.42 -13.28
C ALA A 403 0.45 12.48 -12.24
N LEU A 404 0.57 12.93 -11.00
CA LEU A 404 1.12 12.15 -9.90
C LEU A 404 0.01 11.44 -9.11
N VAL A 405 -0.04 10.12 -9.23
CA VAL A 405 -0.98 9.24 -8.49
C VAL A 405 -0.28 8.67 -7.25
N ALA A 406 -0.98 8.50 -6.14
CA ALA A 406 -0.43 7.79 -4.98
C ALA A 406 -1.40 6.82 -4.34
N ASP A 407 -0.84 5.77 -3.75
CA ASP A 407 -1.56 4.77 -2.95
C ASP A 407 -0.69 4.35 -1.77
N PHE A 408 -1.13 4.74 -0.58
CA PHE A 408 -0.41 4.49 0.67
C PHE A 408 -0.90 3.23 1.39
N PHE A 409 -1.72 2.41 0.74
CA PHE A 409 -2.16 1.08 1.17
C PHE A 409 -2.07 0.12 -0.03
N CYS A 410 -0.95 0.15 -0.76
CA CYS A 410 -0.94 -0.32 -2.14
C CYS A 410 -1.15 -1.84 -2.29
N GLY A 411 -0.84 -2.64 -1.26
CA GLY A 411 -1.05 -4.08 -1.23
C GLY A 411 -0.43 -4.79 -2.44
N SER A 412 -1.30 -5.31 -3.30
CA SER A 412 -0.94 -5.95 -4.58
C SER A 412 -0.34 -5.01 -5.65
N GLY A 413 -0.32 -3.70 -5.45
CA GLY A 413 0.25 -2.72 -6.38
C GLY A 413 -0.63 -2.33 -7.57
N THR A 414 -1.91 -2.74 -7.60
CA THR A 414 -2.83 -2.50 -8.73
C THR A 414 -2.87 -1.03 -9.15
N THR A 415 -2.90 -0.08 -8.21
CA THR A 415 -2.94 1.36 -8.51
C THR A 415 -1.73 1.81 -9.34
N GLY A 416 -0.52 1.36 -8.99
CA GLY A 416 0.70 1.69 -9.74
C GLY A 416 0.79 0.98 -11.09
N VAL A 417 0.39 -0.31 -11.16
CA VAL A 417 0.31 -1.07 -12.43
C VAL A 417 -0.58 -0.34 -13.45
N VAL A 418 -1.73 0.16 -13.00
CA VAL A 418 -2.64 0.91 -13.88
C VAL A 418 -2.13 2.33 -14.16
N ALA A 419 -1.56 3.02 -13.18
CA ALA A 419 -0.96 4.35 -13.37
C ALA A 419 0.18 4.32 -14.42
N GLU A 420 1.13 3.39 -14.29
CA GLU A 420 2.24 3.19 -15.24
C GLU A 420 1.72 2.91 -16.66
N ARG A 421 0.77 1.96 -16.80
CA ARG A 421 0.16 1.62 -18.10
C ARG A 421 -0.58 2.79 -18.75
N LEU A 422 -1.11 3.70 -17.94
CA LEU A 422 -1.77 4.93 -18.39
C LEU A 422 -0.82 6.12 -18.50
N ASN A 423 0.50 5.95 -18.43
CA ASN A 423 1.47 7.05 -18.42
C ASN A 423 1.18 8.10 -17.33
N ARG A 424 1.04 7.67 -16.08
CA ARG A 424 1.04 8.53 -14.88
C ARG A 424 2.30 8.25 -14.07
N ARG A 425 2.76 9.26 -13.32
CA ARG A 425 3.79 9.09 -12.28
C ARG A 425 3.14 8.50 -11.04
N TRP A 426 3.86 7.70 -10.25
CA TRP A 426 3.28 7.10 -9.05
C TRP A 426 4.21 7.02 -7.84
N ILE A 427 3.58 7.10 -6.65
CA ILE A 427 4.19 6.80 -5.34
C ILE A 427 3.30 5.75 -4.66
N LEU A 428 3.85 4.58 -4.40
CA LEU A 428 3.20 3.50 -3.66
C LEU A 428 3.87 3.32 -2.29
N ALA A 429 3.09 3.03 -1.25
CA ALA A 429 3.62 2.61 0.03
C ALA A 429 2.78 1.50 0.68
N ASP A 430 3.46 0.61 1.40
CA ASP A 430 2.86 -0.43 2.23
C ASP A 430 3.82 -0.83 3.36
N LEU A 431 3.27 -1.26 4.50
CA LEU A 431 4.06 -1.81 5.61
C LEU A 431 4.49 -3.27 5.32
N GLY A 432 3.66 -4.01 4.61
CA GLY A 432 3.85 -5.44 4.36
C GLY A 432 4.98 -5.70 3.37
N ARG A 433 6.07 -6.31 3.82
CA ARG A 433 7.20 -6.69 2.97
C ARG A 433 6.78 -7.56 1.76
N PHE A 434 5.74 -8.40 1.94
CA PHE A 434 5.12 -9.20 0.88
C PHE A 434 4.31 -8.37 -0.14
N ALA A 435 3.61 -7.32 0.31
CA ALA A 435 2.91 -6.37 -0.55
C ALA A 435 3.89 -5.58 -1.43
N ILE A 436 4.99 -5.09 -0.83
CA ILE A 436 6.09 -4.44 -1.55
C ILE A 436 6.71 -5.39 -2.58
N HIS A 437 7.02 -6.64 -2.21
CA HIS A 437 7.58 -7.63 -3.14
C HIS A 437 6.63 -7.96 -4.30
N THR A 438 5.35 -8.18 -4.01
CA THR A 438 4.31 -8.46 -5.02
C THR A 438 4.13 -7.27 -5.97
N SER A 439 4.09 -6.06 -5.44
CA SER A 439 4.02 -4.81 -6.21
C SER A 439 5.24 -4.64 -7.12
N ARG A 440 6.46 -4.77 -6.57
CA ARG A 440 7.74 -4.71 -7.30
C ARG A 440 7.75 -5.68 -8.49
N LYS A 441 7.34 -6.93 -8.25
CA LYS A 441 7.30 -7.99 -9.25
C LYS A 441 6.33 -7.67 -10.40
N ARG A 442 5.10 -7.26 -10.10
CA ARG A 442 4.11 -6.85 -11.12
C ARG A 442 4.57 -5.65 -11.95
N LEU A 443 5.23 -4.68 -11.33
CA LEU A 443 5.75 -3.49 -12.01
C LEU A 443 6.91 -3.84 -12.96
N ILE A 444 7.85 -4.69 -12.54
CA ILE A 444 8.93 -5.21 -13.40
C ILE A 444 8.35 -5.98 -14.61
N GLU A 445 7.35 -6.85 -14.39
CA GLU A 445 6.69 -7.60 -15.47
C GLU A 445 5.99 -6.65 -16.47
N LEU A 446 5.28 -5.63 -15.98
CA LEU A 446 4.65 -4.61 -16.81
C LEU A 446 5.67 -3.82 -17.63
N GLN A 447 6.77 -3.36 -17.02
CA GLN A 447 7.78 -2.56 -17.73
C GLN A 447 8.46 -3.37 -18.83
N ARG A 448 8.67 -4.68 -18.63
CA ARG A 448 9.13 -5.62 -19.67
C ARG A 448 8.10 -5.86 -20.76
N GLU A 449 6.81 -5.79 -20.46
CA GLU A 449 5.74 -5.81 -21.47
C GLU A 449 5.75 -4.53 -22.31
N LEU A 450 5.72 -3.37 -21.66
CA LEU A 450 5.78 -2.05 -22.31
C LEU A 450 7.03 -1.91 -23.19
N HIS A 451 8.21 -2.29 -22.69
CA HIS A 451 9.46 -2.28 -23.44
C HIS A 451 9.39 -3.15 -24.71
N ARG A 452 8.88 -4.40 -24.61
CA ARG A 452 8.70 -5.29 -25.77
C ARG A 452 7.69 -4.76 -26.79
N GLU A 453 6.70 -4.00 -26.34
CA GLU A 453 5.71 -3.33 -27.20
C GLU A 453 6.20 -1.97 -27.75
N GLY A 454 7.40 -1.52 -27.40
CA GLY A 454 7.93 -0.22 -27.78
C GLY A 454 7.17 0.96 -27.15
N LYS A 455 6.46 0.72 -26.04
CA LYS A 455 5.72 1.72 -25.27
C LYS A 455 6.63 2.39 -24.23
N PRO A 456 6.39 3.67 -23.92
CA PRO A 456 7.17 4.37 -22.91
C PRO A 456 6.88 3.88 -21.48
N TYR A 457 7.90 3.94 -20.62
CA TYR A 457 7.79 3.59 -19.19
C TYR A 457 8.83 4.37 -18.35
N ARG A 458 8.62 4.43 -17.03
CA ARG A 458 9.48 5.16 -16.08
C ARG A 458 10.16 4.22 -15.10
N ALA A 459 11.49 4.23 -15.07
CA ALA A 459 12.27 3.55 -14.04
C ALA A 459 11.79 3.94 -12.62
N PHE A 460 11.90 3.01 -11.66
CA PHE A 460 11.40 3.24 -10.30
C PHE A 460 12.42 2.86 -9.23
N ASP A 461 12.36 3.57 -8.11
CA ASP A 461 13.19 3.33 -6.94
C ASP A 461 12.39 2.57 -5.87
N VAL A 462 13.02 1.56 -5.27
CA VAL A 462 12.50 0.90 -4.06
C VAL A 462 13.16 1.53 -2.85
N HIS A 463 12.36 2.05 -1.92
CA HIS A 463 12.82 2.71 -0.70
C HIS A 463 12.43 1.92 0.55
N ASN A 464 13.25 2.04 1.59
CA ASN A 464 12.92 1.66 2.96
C ASN A 464 12.81 2.92 3.80
N LEU A 465 11.73 3.05 4.56
CA LEU A 465 11.68 3.99 5.67
C LEU A 465 12.49 3.38 6.83
N GLY A 466 13.72 3.87 7.03
CA GLY A 466 14.64 3.36 8.06
C GLY A 466 13.99 3.26 9.45
N ARG A 467 14.45 2.32 10.30
CA ARG A 467 13.71 1.77 11.46
C ARG A 467 13.35 2.79 12.57
N TYR A 468 12.37 3.65 12.30
CA TYR A 468 11.77 4.63 13.21
C TYR A 468 11.29 4.03 14.54
N GLU A 469 10.86 2.76 14.52
CA GLU A 469 10.40 2.01 15.68
C GLU A 469 11.44 2.02 16.80
N ARG A 470 12.73 1.93 16.44
CA ARG A 470 13.85 1.97 17.38
C ARG A 470 13.99 3.34 18.03
N GLN A 471 13.94 4.42 17.25
CA GLN A 471 14.03 5.80 17.75
C GLN A 471 12.83 6.16 18.64
N TRP A 472 11.64 5.68 18.31
CA TRP A 472 10.46 5.86 19.15
C TRP A 472 10.54 5.03 20.44
N TRP A 473 10.98 3.76 20.35
CA TRP A 473 11.19 2.89 21.50
C TRP A 473 12.27 3.43 22.46
N GLN A 474 13.37 3.97 21.92
CA GLN A 474 14.37 4.73 22.69
C GLN A 474 13.76 5.90 23.45
N ARG A 475 12.97 6.74 22.76
CA ARG A 475 12.38 7.96 23.34
C ARG A 475 11.33 7.65 24.41
N GLU A 476 10.32 6.82 24.10
CA GLU A 476 9.21 6.56 25.03
C GLU A 476 9.53 5.55 26.11
N ARG A 477 10.19 4.43 25.77
CA ARG A 477 10.31 3.26 26.66
C ARG A 477 11.67 3.18 27.35
N LEU A 478 12.75 3.52 26.66
CA LEU A 478 14.12 3.47 27.19
C LEU A 478 14.63 4.83 27.70
N LYS A 479 13.87 5.92 27.52
CA LYS A 479 14.23 7.30 27.90
C LYS A 479 15.62 7.75 27.41
N GLY A 480 16.08 7.21 26.28
CA GLY A 480 17.40 7.46 25.69
C GLY A 480 18.57 6.66 26.27
N ALA A 481 18.34 5.67 27.15
CA ALA A 481 19.39 4.82 27.69
C ALA A 481 19.59 3.54 26.85
N ASP A 482 20.80 3.36 26.29
CA ASP A 482 21.10 2.21 25.42
C ASP A 482 21.26 0.89 26.22
N GLU A 483 21.73 0.94 27.47
CA GLU A 483 21.84 -0.25 28.33
C GLU A 483 20.49 -0.92 28.63
N ASP A 484 19.41 -0.12 28.71
CA ASP A 484 18.06 -0.65 28.93
C ASP A 484 17.56 -1.47 27.73
N HIS A 485 18.02 -1.21 26.51
CA HIS A 485 17.65 -2.00 25.33
C HIS A 485 18.18 -3.44 25.45
N ARG A 486 19.46 -3.60 25.82
CA ARG A 486 20.11 -4.93 25.91
C ARG A 486 19.43 -5.80 26.94
N LYS A 487 19.05 -5.21 28.06
CA LYS A 487 18.30 -5.88 29.13
C LYS A 487 16.96 -6.42 28.62
N VAL A 488 16.19 -5.62 27.88
CA VAL A 488 14.90 -6.07 27.32
C VAL A 488 15.10 -7.18 26.27
N VAL A 489 16.11 -7.07 25.40
CA VAL A 489 16.45 -8.12 24.43
C VAL A 489 16.78 -9.44 25.14
N LEU A 490 17.61 -9.43 26.18
CA LEU A 490 17.97 -10.62 26.95
C LEU A 490 16.76 -11.21 27.71
N GLU A 491 15.89 -10.36 28.26
CA GLU A 491 14.67 -10.78 28.97
C GLU A 491 13.66 -11.50 28.04
N PHE A 492 13.49 -11.01 26.81
CA PHE A 492 12.70 -11.70 25.79
C PHE A 492 13.42 -12.93 25.23
N TYR A 493 14.73 -12.88 25.00
CA TYR A 493 15.50 -14.06 24.57
C TYR A 493 15.59 -15.16 25.65
N LYS A 494 15.19 -14.87 26.90
CA LYS A 494 15.33 -15.75 28.07
C LYS A 494 16.79 -16.11 28.35
N ALA A 495 17.65 -15.09 28.32
CA ALA A 495 19.04 -15.15 28.73
C ALA A 495 19.27 -14.41 30.06
N GLU A 496 20.19 -14.93 30.87
CA GLU A 496 20.62 -14.32 32.12
C GLU A 496 21.64 -13.20 31.81
N PRO A 497 21.43 -11.94 32.25
CA PRO A 497 22.40 -10.86 32.01
C PRO A 497 23.66 -11.04 32.89
N ILE A 498 24.83 -10.85 32.28
CA ILE A 498 26.14 -10.94 32.95
C ILE A 498 26.58 -9.53 33.33
N ARG A 499 26.76 -9.26 34.64
CA ARG A 499 27.19 -7.94 35.13
C ARG A 499 28.70 -7.75 35.14
N ASN A 500 29.45 -8.81 35.42
CA ASN A 500 30.92 -8.81 35.49
C ASN A 500 31.46 -9.75 34.40
N SER A 501 31.40 -9.29 33.15
CA SER A 501 31.90 -10.06 32.01
C SER A 501 33.42 -9.92 31.87
N VAL A 502 34.05 -10.92 31.25
CA VAL A 502 35.48 -10.90 30.87
C VAL A 502 35.74 -9.85 29.76
N SER A 503 34.72 -9.52 28.98
CA SER A 503 34.78 -8.50 27.92
C SER A 503 33.45 -7.72 27.86
N PRO A 504 33.47 -6.40 27.59
CA PRO A 504 32.27 -5.58 27.44
C PRO A 504 31.35 -6.04 26.29
N LEU A 505 31.83 -6.89 25.38
CA LEU A 505 31.06 -7.43 24.26
C LEU A 505 30.16 -8.63 24.62
N ILE A 506 30.26 -9.17 25.83
CA ILE A 506 29.43 -10.31 26.28
C ILE A 506 28.45 -9.77 27.33
N HIS A 507 27.15 -9.79 27.01
CA HIS A 507 26.10 -9.15 27.81
C HIS A 507 25.25 -10.14 28.61
N GLY A 508 25.22 -11.42 28.23
CA GLY A 508 24.44 -12.44 28.91
C GLY A 508 24.84 -13.87 28.56
N ARG A 509 24.10 -14.85 29.10
CA ARG A 509 24.18 -16.26 28.70
C ARG A 509 22.81 -16.93 28.63
N LYS A 510 22.70 -17.98 27.83
CA LYS A 510 21.54 -18.88 27.79
C LYS A 510 22.04 -20.32 27.94
N GLY A 511 21.95 -20.85 29.15
CA GLY A 511 22.61 -22.11 29.52
C GLY A 511 24.14 -21.97 29.37
N PRO A 512 24.82 -22.86 28.61
CA PRO A 512 26.27 -22.78 28.39
C PRO A 512 26.69 -21.74 27.34
N VAL A 513 25.75 -21.15 26.60
CA VAL A 513 26.05 -20.28 25.44
C VAL A 513 26.09 -18.82 25.84
N LEU A 514 27.15 -18.10 25.45
CA LEU A 514 27.26 -16.66 25.68
C LEU A 514 26.37 -15.87 24.71
N CYS A 515 25.99 -14.65 25.09
CA CYS A 515 25.12 -13.78 24.30
C CYS A 515 25.78 -12.41 24.11
N HIS A 516 26.02 -12.04 22.85
CA HIS A 516 26.24 -10.66 22.43
C HIS A 516 24.89 -10.03 22.04
N VAL A 517 24.77 -8.72 22.22
CA VAL A 517 23.60 -7.91 21.85
C VAL A 517 24.11 -6.59 21.26
N ASP A 518 24.02 -6.47 19.93
CA ASP A 518 24.55 -5.31 19.21
C ASP A 518 23.79 -4.02 19.56
N GLY A 519 24.41 -2.87 19.29
CA GLY A 519 23.82 -1.56 19.46
C GLY A 519 22.49 -1.42 18.70
N ILE A 520 21.53 -0.76 19.32
CA ILE A 520 20.17 -0.64 18.79
C ILE A 520 20.11 -0.04 17.38
N ASP A 521 20.90 0.99 17.07
CA ASP A 521 20.90 1.68 15.77
C ASP A 521 22.09 1.31 14.87
N ARG A 522 22.77 0.20 15.17
CA ARG A 522 23.91 -0.30 14.39
C ARG A 522 23.51 -1.44 13.46
N ILE A 523 24.42 -1.74 12.55
CA ILE A 523 24.48 -2.98 11.78
C ILE A 523 25.62 -3.78 12.41
N PHE A 524 25.40 -5.05 12.73
CA PHE A 524 26.44 -5.90 13.28
C PHE A 524 27.43 -6.28 12.16
N THR A 525 28.68 -5.83 12.27
CA THR A 525 29.69 -5.89 11.21
C THR A 525 30.65 -7.06 11.35
N ARG A 526 31.42 -7.34 10.29
CA ARG A 526 32.54 -8.30 10.30
C ARG A 526 33.56 -8.03 11.40
N ASP A 527 33.90 -6.77 11.63
CA ASP A 527 34.88 -6.36 12.64
C ASP A 527 34.34 -6.61 14.06
N GLU A 528 33.07 -6.29 14.29
CA GLU A 528 32.39 -6.54 15.57
C GLU A 528 32.25 -8.07 15.82
N ALA A 529 31.94 -8.86 14.78
CA ALA A 529 31.91 -10.32 14.86
C ALA A 529 33.29 -10.92 15.20
N GLY A 530 34.38 -10.40 14.63
CA GLY A 530 35.75 -10.81 14.97
C GLY A 530 36.15 -10.45 16.41
N ALA A 531 35.75 -9.26 16.88
CA ALA A 531 35.95 -8.85 18.27
C ALA A 531 35.16 -9.72 19.26
N VAL A 532 33.90 -10.06 18.94
CA VAL A 532 33.08 -10.99 19.72
C VAL A 532 33.68 -12.41 19.73
N ALA A 533 34.11 -12.94 18.58
CA ALA A 533 34.75 -14.26 18.49
C ALA A 533 36.02 -14.35 19.36
N THR A 534 36.83 -13.28 19.36
CA THR A 534 38.00 -13.15 20.23
C THR A 534 37.62 -13.14 21.71
N ALA A 535 36.68 -12.27 22.11
CA ALA A 535 36.21 -12.16 23.49
C ALA A 535 35.60 -13.47 24.05
N VAL A 536 34.90 -14.24 23.21
CA VAL A 536 34.27 -15.52 23.59
C VAL A 536 35.33 -16.61 23.77
N LYS A 537 36.37 -16.62 22.92
CA LYS A 537 37.54 -17.51 23.05
C LYS A 537 38.32 -17.21 24.33
N GLU A 538 38.54 -15.93 24.65
CA GLU A 538 39.19 -15.49 25.90
C GLU A 538 38.35 -15.82 27.15
N ALA A 539 37.02 -15.75 27.06
CA ALA A 539 36.11 -16.19 28.11
C ALA A 539 36.03 -17.73 28.26
N GLY A 540 36.75 -18.50 27.43
CA GLY A 540 36.80 -19.97 27.49
C GLY A 540 35.52 -20.67 26.99
N ALA A 541 34.61 -19.95 26.33
CA ALA A 541 33.36 -20.51 25.82
C ALA A 541 33.51 -21.03 24.38
N LYS A 542 32.65 -21.98 24.00
CA LYS A 542 32.66 -22.64 22.67
C LYS A 542 31.53 -22.22 21.74
N GLU A 543 30.57 -21.45 22.22
CA GLU A 543 29.45 -20.97 21.41
C GLU A 543 29.00 -19.59 21.89
N VAL A 544 28.62 -18.73 20.94
CA VAL A 544 27.99 -17.43 21.18
C VAL A 544 26.77 -17.25 20.27
N THR A 545 25.68 -16.72 20.83
CA THR A 545 24.61 -16.11 20.03
C THR A 545 24.87 -14.62 19.91
N CYS A 546 25.01 -14.11 18.69
CA CYS A 546 25.00 -12.67 18.41
C CYS A 546 23.56 -12.26 18.06
N LEU A 547 22.96 -11.46 18.94
CA LEU A 547 21.64 -10.87 18.76
C LEU A 547 21.83 -9.47 18.16
N ALA A 548 21.35 -9.24 16.94
CA ALA A 548 21.43 -7.93 16.31
C ALA A 548 20.13 -7.55 15.60
N TRP A 549 19.92 -6.26 15.39
CA TRP A 549 18.74 -5.76 14.67
C TRP A 549 18.88 -5.91 13.16
N GLU A 550 20.09 -5.67 12.64
CA GLU A 550 20.52 -5.91 11.27
C GLU A 550 21.91 -6.56 11.30
N PHE A 551 22.25 -7.30 10.25
CA PHE A 551 23.57 -7.87 10.03
C PHE A 551 24.17 -7.29 8.76
N GLU A 552 25.49 -7.16 8.71
CA GLU A 552 26.20 -6.83 7.48
C GLU A 552 25.95 -7.90 6.41
N MET A 553 25.91 -7.49 5.14
CA MET A 553 25.95 -8.42 4.01
C MET A 553 27.18 -9.34 4.15
N ASP A 554 27.05 -10.60 3.75
CA ASP A 554 28.09 -11.63 3.85
C ASP A 554 28.51 -12.08 5.24
N LEU A 555 27.94 -11.55 6.32
CA LEU A 555 28.47 -11.81 7.65
C LEU A 555 28.52 -13.31 8.00
N ARG A 556 27.58 -14.13 7.51
CA ARG A 556 27.59 -15.59 7.73
C ARG A 556 28.85 -16.26 7.15
N MET A 557 29.36 -15.82 6.00
CA MET A 557 30.61 -16.36 5.43
C MET A 557 31.83 -15.98 6.27
N GLU A 558 31.87 -14.75 6.78
CA GLU A 558 32.94 -14.31 7.68
C GLU A 558 32.84 -15.03 9.03
N CYS A 559 31.65 -15.24 9.57
CA CYS A 559 31.45 -16.09 10.74
C CYS A 559 31.98 -17.51 10.49
N ASN A 560 31.71 -18.13 9.34
CA ASN A 560 32.26 -19.46 9.00
C ASN A 560 33.82 -19.48 8.95
N ARG A 561 34.46 -18.33 8.70
CA ARG A 561 35.92 -18.15 8.75
C ARG A 561 36.40 -18.02 10.20
N LEU A 562 35.77 -17.13 10.97
CA LEU A 562 36.05 -16.87 12.38
C LEU A 562 35.83 -18.11 13.27
N GLU A 563 34.79 -18.90 12.99
CA GLU A 563 34.50 -20.15 13.72
C GLU A 563 35.68 -21.13 13.66
N LYS A 564 36.34 -21.23 12.50
CA LYS A 564 37.52 -22.08 12.28
C LYS A 564 38.79 -21.52 12.92
N GLU A 565 38.95 -20.19 12.94
CA GLU A 565 40.11 -19.51 13.52
C GLU A 565 40.07 -19.46 15.06
N HIS A 566 38.88 -19.28 15.63
CA HIS A 566 38.68 -19.10 17.06
C HIS A 566 38.29 -20.39 17.80
N ASP A 567 37.83 -21.42 17.08
CA ASP A 567 37.22 -22.65 17.65
C ASP A 567 36.06 -22.32 18.60
N VAL A 568 35.18 -21.46 18.09
CA VAL A 568 33.99 -20.87 18.73
C VAL A 568 32.88 -20.84 17.68
N LYS A 569 31.75 -21.49 17.95
CA LYS A 569 30.55 -21.43 17.08
C LYS A 569 29.80 -20.11 17.24
N ILE A 570 29.36 -19.49 16.16
CA ILE A 570 28.69 -18.18 16.14
C ILE A 570 27.29 -18.34 15.53
N ARG A 571 26.23 -18.12 16.31
CA ARG A 571 24.85 -18.03 15.80
C ARG A 571 24.47 -16.58 15.57
N LEU A 572 23.89 -16.28 14.41
CA LEU A 572 23.39 -14.95 14.05
C LEU A 572 21.87 -14.97 14.17
N ILE A 573 21.33 -14.36 15.22
CA ILE A 573 19.89 -14.31 15.48
C ILE A 573 19.40 -12.88 15.34
N GLN A 574 18.46 -12.65 14.44
CA GLN A 574 17.85 -11.34 14.29
C GLN A 574 16.91 -11.07 15.47
N ILE A 575 17.04 -9.89 16.08
CA ILE A 575 16.15 -9.47 17.16
C ILE A 575 14.74 -9.24 16.56
N PRO A 576 13.71 -10.00 16.99
CA PRO A 576 12.34 -9.83 16.51
C PRO A 576 11.83 -8.44 16.88
N ARG A 577 11.15 -7.76 15.95
CA ARG A 577 10.71 -6.38 16.18
C ARG A 577 9.61 -6.30 17.25
N GLU A 578 8.88 -7.39 17.44
CA GLU A 578 7.78 -7.58 18.37
C GLU A 578 8.18 -7.36 19.84
N ILE A 579 9.48 -7.41 20.19
CA ILE A 579 9.92 -7.07 21.55
C ILE A 579 9.69 -5.59 21.89
N MET A 580 9.55 -4.72 20.88
CA MET A 580 9.31 -3.29 21.07
C MET A 580 7.85 -2.99 21.45
N GLU A 581 6.91 -3.92 21.17
CA GLU A 581 5.49 -3.83 21.50
C GLU A 581 5.26 -3.55 22.99
N LYS A 582 4.34 -2.61 23.29
CA LYS A 582 4.21 -2.00 24.63
C LYS A 582 3.77 -2.98 25.71
N ASN A 583 2.84 -3.90 25.41
CA ASN A 583 2.31 -4.86 26.39
C ASN A 583 2.74 -6.32 26.14
N ARG A 584 3.68 -6.58 25.20
CA ARG A 584 4.21 -7.93 24.97
C ARG A 584 4.87 -8.47 26.24
N LYS A 585 4.45 -9.67 26.65
CA LYS A 585 5.00 -10.41 27.81
C LYS A 585 5.59 -11.76 27.40
N GLU A 586 5.01 -12.40 26.40
CA GLU A 586 5.48 -13.68 25.86
C GLU A 586 6.58 -13.45 24.82
N PRO A 587 7.65 -14.25 24.84
CA PRO A 587 8.76 -14.07 23.92
C PRO A 587 8.34 -14.40 22.47
N PRO A 588 8.64 -13.52 21.50
CA PRO A 588 8.56 -13.90 20.08
C PRO A 588 9.61 -14.98 19.75
N PRO A 589 9.45 -15.73 18.64
CA PRO A 589 10.44 -16.69 18.20
C PRO A 589 11.73 -15.95 17.79
N PHE A 590 12.85 -16.27 18.45
CA PHE A 590 14.17 -15.77 18.11
C PHE A 590 14.85 -16.76 17.16
N LEU A 591 14.81 -16.46 15.87
CA LEU A 591 15.25 -17.36 14.80
C LEU A 591 16.57 -16.90 14.19
N GLU A 592 17.35 -17.86 13.69
CA GLU A 592 18.56 -17.54 12.93
C GLU A 592 18.20 -16.85 11.61
N VAL A 593 19.11 -16.01 11.12
CA VAL A 593 18.98 -15.36 9.81
C VAL A 593 18.97 -16.40 8.68
N ALA A 594 18.41 -16.01 7.54
CA ALA A 594 18.51 -16.81 6.32
C ALA A 594 19.98 -17.10 5.98
N THR A 595 20.26 -18.32 5.53
CA THR A 595 21.59 -18.72 5.02
C THR A 595 21.51 -18.92 3.52
N LEU A 596 22.51 -18.42 2.80
CA LEU A 596 22.63 -18.57 1.35
C LEU A 596 24.07 -18.95 1.01
N GLU A 597 24.24 -19.90 0.09
CA GLU A 597 25.53 -20.30 -0.45
C GLU A 597 25.45 -20.39 -1.97
N ALA A 598 26.50 -19.92 -2.65
CA ALA A 598 26.64 -20.00 -4.09
C ALA A 598 28.10 -20.14 -4.51
N GLU A 599 28.33 -20.74 -5.68
CA GLU A 599 29.66 -21.00 -6.25
C GLU A 599 29.76 -20.49 -7.71
N PRO A 600 30.95 -20.09 -8.18
CA PRO A 600 31.14 -19.67 -9.57
C PRO A 600 31.30 -20.88 -10.50
N VAL A 601 30.59 -20.84 -11.63
CA VAL A 601 30.63 -21.87 -12.68
C VAL A 601 31.39 -21.31 -13.88
N LEU A 602 32.67 -21.68 -14.00
CA LEU A 602 33.52 -21.29 -15.13
C LEU A 602 33.31 -22.23 -16.32
N ARG A 603 32.99 -21.66 -17.49
CA ARG A 603 32.78 -22.39 -18.76
C ARG A 603 33.77 -21.89 -19.83
N GLY A 604 34.05 -22.72 -20.84
CA GLY A 604 34.89 -22.37 -22.00
C GLY A 604 36.39 -22.73 -21.92
N ARG A 605 37.13 -22.46 -23.00
CA ARG A 605 38.59 -22.65 -23.13
C ARG A 605 39.29 -21.28 -23.28
N LYS A 606 40.63 -21.26 -23.12
CA LYS A 606 41.46 -20.03 -23.17
C LYS A 606 41.03 -19.08 -24.31
N GLY A 607 40.70 -17.84 -23.96
CA GLY A 607 40.30 -16.78 -24.90
C GLY A 607 38.78 -16.61 -25.08
N ASN A 608 37.96 -17.58 -24.67
CA ASN A 608 36.50 -17.48 -24.72
C ASN A 608 35.89 -18.16 -23.48
N LYS A 609 36.28 -17.67 -22.30
CA LYS A 609 35.72 -18.11 -21.02
C LYS A 609 34.47 -17.30 -20.68
N THR A 610 33.56 -17.93 -19.95
CA THR A 610 32.39 -17.29 -19.38
C THR A 610 32.20 -17.74 -17.93
N VAL A 611 31.49 -16.93 -17.16
CA VAL A 611 31.18 -17.15 -15.76
C VAL A 611 29.66 -17.12 -15.58
N ASP A 612 29.18 -18.13 -14.89
CA ASP A 612 27.83 -18.19 -14.34
C ASP A 612 27.95 -18.41 -12.82
N ILE A 613 26.84 -18.33 -12.09
CA ILE A 613 26.76 -18.57 -10.64
C ILE A 613 25.78 -19.71 -10.41
N LYS A 614 26.10 -20.61 -9.49
CA LYS A 614 25.22 -21.71 -9.04
C LYS A 614 24.90 -21.55 -7.56
N LEU A 615 23.62 -21.55 -7.21
CA LEU A 615 23.18 -21.69 -5.83
C LEU A 615 23.46 -23.12 -5.34
N THR A 616 24.05 -23.25 -4.15
CA THR A 616 24.42 -24.55 -3.55
C THR A 616 23.59 -24.89 -2.33
N SER A 617 23.18 -23.88 -1.54
CA SER A 617 22.31 -24.04 -0.38
C SER A 617 21.51 -22.76 -0.13
N PHE A 618 20.29 -22.91 0.38
CA PHE A 618 19.50 -21.80 0.91
C PHE A 618 18.62 -22.30 2.07
N ILE A 619 18.51 -21.51 3.13
CA ILE A 619 17.53 -21.69 4.20
C ILE A 619 16.87 -20.32 4.41
N PRO A 620 15.55 -20.17 4.20
CA PRO A 620 14.84 -18.90 4.37
C PRO A 620 14.78 -18.45 5.82
N SER A 621 14.49 -17.16 6.04
CA SER A 621 14.17 -16.68 7.38
C SER A 621 12.70 -16.94 7.67
N LEU A 622 12.43 -17.73 8.73
CA LEU A 622 11.08 -18.04 9.17
C LEU A 622 10.55 -17.05 10.23
N ALA A 623 11.16 -15.86 10.35
CA ALA A 623 10.77 -14.85 11.34
C ALA A 623 9.33 -14.33 11.18
N GLU A 624 8.79 -14.40 9.95
CA GLU A 624 7.45 -13.90 9.60
C GLU A 624 6.40 -15.03 9.51
N VAL A 625 6.71 -16.20 10.08
CA VAL A 625 5.89 -17.42 9.99
C VAL A 625 5.07 -17.61 11.29
N PRO A 626 3.77 -17.95 11.20
CA PRO A 626 2.96 -18.22 12.38
C PRO A 626 3.54 -19.36 13.23
N THR A 627 3.61 -19.19 14.54
CA THR A 627 4.22 -20.16 15.48
C THR A 627 3.69 -21.59 15.33
N LYS A 628 2.44 -21.75 14.88
CA LYS A 628 1.79 -23.06 14.68
C LYS A 628 2.33 -23.85 13.48
N GLU A 629 2.86 -23.17 12.46
CA GLU A 629 3.39 -23.80 11.24
C GLU A 629 4.92 -23.89 11.26
N LEU A 630 5.56 -23.18 12.21
CA LEU A 630 7.00 -22.99 12.30
C LEU A 630 7.82 -24.29 12.27
N GLU A 631 7.45 -25.30 13.07
CA GLU A 631 8.19 -26.57 13.14
C GLU A 631 8.17 -27.34 11.80
N VAL A 632 7.00 -27.42 11.17
CA VAL A 632 6.79 -28.09 9.87
C VAL A 632 7.60 -27.39 8.77
N LEU A 633 7.60 -26.06 8.80
CA LEU A 633 8.29 -25.24 7.81
C LEU A 633 9.80 -25.23 8.00
N GLN A 634 10.27 -25.33 9.26
CA GLN A 634 11.67 -25.49 9.57
C GLN A 634 12.21 -26.83 9.07
N GLU A 635 11.45 -27.92 9.20
CA GLU A 635 11.83 -29.22 8.64
C GLU A 635 11.84 -29.19 7.09
N ARG A 636 10.85 -28.54 6.46
CA ARG A 636 10.82 -28.37 4.99
C ARG A 636 12.00 -27.52 4.50
N ALA A 637 12.27 -26.39 5.15
CA ALA A 637 13.37 -25.48 4.81
C ALA A 637 14.74 -26.17 4.79
N MET A 638 14.99 -27.11 5.72
CA MET A 638 16.22 -27.91 5.72
C MET A 638 16.29 -28.95 4.59
N LYS A 639 15.15 -29.44 4.08
CA LYS A 639 15.09 -30.48 3.05
C LYS A 639 15.09 -29.92 1.62
N SER A 640 14.36 -28.84 1.38
CA SER A 640 14.13 -28.27 0.05
C SER A 640 14.12 -26.74 0.03
N GLY A 641 15.06 -26.10 0.74
CA GLY A 641 15.09 -24.65 0.92
C GLY A 641 14.97 -23.79 -0.36
N PHE A 642 15.46 -24.25 -1.52
CA PHE A 642 15.25 -23.57 -2.81
C PHE A 642 13.76 -23.40 -3.21
N ASP A 643 12.86 -24.22 -2.68
CA ASP A 643 11.40 -24.07 -2.85
C ASP A 643 10.87 -22.74 -2.31
N PHE A 644 11.58 -22.14 -1.35
CA PHE A 644 11.23 -20.88 -0.72
C PHE A 644 11.80 -19.67 -1.47
N ILE A 645 12.63 -19.85 -2.51
CA ILE A 645 13.11 -18.74 -3.34
C ILE A 645 12.02 -18.37 -4.35
N ASP A 646 11.58 -17.11 -4.34
CA ASP A 646 10.64 -16.57 -5.32
C ASP A 646 11.35 -15.73 -6.40
N PHE A 647 12.46 -15.07 -6.06
CA PHE A 647 13.29 -14.28 -6.97
C PHE A 647 14.76 -14.42 -6.59
N TRP A 648 15.66 -14.49 -7.57
CA TRP A 648 17.08 -14.24 -7.34
C TRP A 648 17.77 -13.56 -8.51
N ALA A 649 18.89 -12.90 -8.23
CA ALA A 649 19.62 -12.06 -9.17
C ALA A 649 21.13 -12.11 -8.92
N VAL A 650 21.91 -11.83 -9.96
CA VAL A 650 23.38 -11.78 -9.92
C VAL A 650 23.88 -10.48 -10.52
N ASP A 651 24.68 -9.73 -9.75
CA ASP A 651 25.53 -8.64 -10.20
C ASP A 651 26.97 -9.14 -10.35
N PHE A 652 27.44 -9.36 -11.58
CA PHE A 652 28.80 -9.85 -11.85
C PHE A 652 29.89 -8.76 -11.70
N ASN A 653 29.53 -7.49 -11.50
CA ASN A 653 30.47 -6.37 -11.40
C ASN A 653 30.21 -5.56 -10.11
N PHE A 654 29.87 -6.28 -9.04
CA PHE A 654 29.49 -5.67 -7.78
C PHE A 654 30.64 -4.85 -7.19
N ARG A 655 30.30 -3.67 -6.67
CA ARG A 655 31.24 -2.79 -5.98
C ARG A 655 30.74 -2.56 -4.56
N ASN A 656 31.56 -2.87 -3.58
CA ASN A 656 31.21 -2.68 -2.17
C ASN A 656 30.85 -1.21 -1.90
N GLY A 657 29.71 -0.98 -1.23
CA GLY A 657 29.12 0.36 -1.00
C GLY A 657 28.39 0.99 -2.20
N GLY A 658 28.38 0.33 -3.37
CA GLY A 658 27.58 0.75 -4.53
C GLY A 658 26.16 0.15 -4.53
N PRO A 659 25.23 0.68 -5.36
CA PRO A 659 23.93 0.05 -5.57
C PRO A 659 24.09 -1.31 -6.27
N PHE A 660 23.18 -2.24 -5.98
CA PHE A 660 23.14 -3.57 -6.58
C PHE A 660 22.65 -3.49 -8.04
N ASN A 661 23.52 -3.87 -9.00
CA ASN A 661 23.26 -3.74 -10.43
C ASN A 661 23.21 -5.10 -11.11
N HIS A 662 22.06 -5.78 -11.01
CA HIS A 662 21.94 -7.11 -11.58
C HIS A 662 22.20 -7.14 -13.10
N HIS A 663 22.86 -8.21 -13.51
CA HIS A 663 23.16 -8.54 -14.90
C HIS A 663 22.30 -9.70 -15.38
N TRP A 664 21.87 -10.55 -14.46
CA TRP A 664 21.04 -11.73 -14.68
C TRP A 664 20.08 -11.88 -13.50
N GLN A 665 18.89 -12.45 -13.72
CA GLN A 665 17.92 -12.78 -12.68
C GLN A 665 16.93 -13.84 -13.15
N ASP A 666 16.38 -14.60 -12.19
CA ASP A 666 15.30 -15.55 -12.40
C ASP A 666 14.29 -15.49 -11.25
N TYR A 667 13.03 -15.86 -11.51
CA TYR A 667 11.94 -15.76 -10.55
C TYR A 667 10.77 -16.65 -10.92
N ARG A 668 10.13 -17.22 -9.89
CA ARG A 668 8.92 -18.03 -10.09
C ARG A 668 7.78 -17.13 -10.55
N THR A 669 6.98 -17.59 -11.50
CA THR A 669 5.74 -16.93 -11.93
C THR A 669 4.55 -17.85 -11.67
N ARG A 670 3.32 -17.32 -11.76
CA ARG A 670 2.12 -18.17 -11.67
C ARG A 670 2.01 -19.20 -12.82
N LYS A 671 2.62 -18.92 -13.98
CA LYS A 671 2.55 -19.78 -15.19
C LYS A 671 3.65 -20.84 -15.21
N ASP A 672 4.85 -20.42 -14.85
CA ASP A 672 6.03 -21.25 -14.71
C ASP A 672 6.60 -21.04 -13.31
N ARG A 673 6.48 -22.06 -12.47
CA ARG A 673 6.96 -22.06 -11.09
C ARG A 673 8.33 -22.71 -10.95
N SER A 674 8.95 -23.18 -12.03
CA SER A 674 10.34 -23.63 -11.97
C SER A 674 11.26 -22.48 -11.59
N LEU A 675 12.43 -22.81 -11.03
CA LEU A 675 13.47 -21.84 -10.73
C LEU A 675 14.83 -22.44 -11.07
N ARG A 676 15.59 -21.74 -11.91
CA ARG A 676 16.96 -22.13 -12.25
C ARG A 676 17.84 -21.86 -11.03
N THR A 677 18.59 -22.87 -10.60
CA THR A 677 19.61 -22.75 -9.54
C THR A 677 20.99 -22.42 -10.09
N VAL A 678 21.12 -22.22 -11.40
CA VAL A 678 22.35 -21.81 -12.08
C VAL A 678 22.00 -20.70 -13.07
N SER A 679 22.77 -19.62 -13.10
CA SER A 679 22.62 -18.61 -14.13
C SER A 679 23.13 -19.11 -15.49
N ASP A 680 22.60 -18.52 -16.55
CA ASP A 680 22.93 -18.81 -17.94
C ASP A 680 23.26 -17.53 -18.72
N GLN A 681 23.84 -16.56 -18.00
CA GLN A 681 24.26 -15.28 -18.54
C GLN A 681 25.48 -15.40 -19.45
N GLY A 682 26.36 -16.38 -19.16
CA GLY A 682 27.65 -16.53 -19.84
C GLY A 682 28.51 -15.27 -19.73
N TYR A 683 28.62 -14.67 -18.53
CA TYR A 683 29.29 -13.39 -18.35
C TYR A 683 30.80 -13.48 -18.62
N ALA A 684 31.34 -12.61 -19.48
CA ALA A 684 32.76 -12.60 -19.82
C ALA A 684 33.45 -11.34 -19.27
N TYR A 685 34.44 -11.52 -18.40
CA TYR A 685 35.25 -10.40 -17.92
C TYR A 685 36.28 -9.96 -18.98
N PRO A 686 36.59 -8.66 -19.08
CA PRO A 686 37.45 -8.11 -20.14
C PRO A 686 38.94 -8.48 -20.00
N LYS A 687 39.39 -8.92 -18.82
CA LYS A 687 40.77 -9.33 -18.53
C LYS A 687 40.79 -10.49 -17.54
N PRO A 688 41.83 -11.34 -17.53
CA PRO A 688 42.08 -12.24 -16.42
C PRO A 688 42.31 -11.47 -15.11
N GLY A 689 41.78 -11.97 -14.01
CA GLY A 689 41.85 -11.31 -12.71
C GLY A 689 40.90 -11.91 -11.66
N ARG A 690 40.90 -11.31 -10.47
CA ARG A 690 39.91 -11.57 -9.43
C ARG A 690 38.76 -10.59 -9.53
N TYR A 691 37.55 -11.11 -9.40
CA TYR A 691 36.30 -10.36 -9.45
C TYR A 691 35.37 -10.82 -8.35
N THR A 692 34.53 -9.92 -7.85
CA THR A 692 33.50 -10.23 -6.86
C THR A 692 32.13 -10.05 -7.51
N ALA A 693 31.34 -11.12 -7.58
CA ALA A 693 29.92 -11.01 -7.89
C ALA A 693 29.10 -10.83 -6.59
N CYS A 694 27.92 -10.24 -6.68
CA CYS A 694 26.91 -10.26 -5.63
C CYS A 694 25.69 -11.05 -6.11
N VAL A 695 25.18 -11.91 -5.24
CA VAL A 695 24.04 -12.80 -5.45
C VAL A 695 22.96 -12.39 -4.45
N LYS A 696 21.78 -12.07 -4.96
CA LYS A 696 20.65 -11.58 -4.18
C LYS A 696 19.48 -12.55 -4.31
N VAL A 697 18.94 -13.04 -3.20
CA VAL A 697 17.80 -13.94 -3.11
C VAL A 697 16.69 -13.27 -2.32
N VAL A 698 15.48 -13.25 -2.87
CA VAL A 698 14.26 -12.86 -2.14
C VAL A 698 13.37 -14.10 -2.01
N ASP A 699 13.04 -14.44 -0.77
CA ASP A 699 12.18 -15.58 -0.47
C ASP A 699 10.68 -15.26 -0.61
N ILE A 700 9.85 -16.29 -0.56
CA ILE A 700 8.38 -16.21 -0.63
C ILE A 700 7.76 -15.34 0.47
N PHE A 701 8.46 -15.10 1.59
CA PHE A 701 8.00 -14.22 2.66
C PHE A 701 8.38 -12.74 2.41
N GLY A 702 9.18 -12.49 1.36
CA GLY A 702 9.74 -11.20 0.97
C GLY A 702 11.07 -10.87 1.65
N CYS A 703 11.64 -11.79 2.44
CA CYS A 703 12.92 -11.58 3.10
C CYS A 703 14.06 -11.64 2.08
N ASP A 704 15.00 -10.70 2.21
CA ASP A 704 16.02 -10.40 1.22
C ASP A 704 17.39 -10.80 1.79
N THR A 705 18.08 -11.70 1.10
CA THR A 705 19.34 -12.33 1.53
C THR A 705 20.37 -12.13 0.41
N SER A 706 21.46 -11.43 0.70
CA SER A 706 22.50 -11.15 -0.29
C SER A 706 23.86 -11.68 0.18
N ILE A 707 24.61 -12.28 -0.75
CA ILE A 707 25.99 -12.73 -0.55
C ILE A 707 26.90 -12.28 -1.69
N THR A 708 28.20 -12.22 -1.48
CA THR A 708 29.23 -12.10 -2.52
C THR A 708 29.84 -13.45 -2.87
N VAL A 709 30.36 -13.57 -4.09
CA VAL A 709 31.03 -14.75 -4.60
C VAL A 709 32.32 -14.30 -5.29
N GLU A 710 33.46 -14.77 -4.79
CA GLU A 710 34.77 -14.53 -5.38
C GLU A 710 34.99 -15.39 -6.63
N ILE A 711 35.52 -14.76 -7.69
CA ILE A 711 35.69 -15.34 -9.02
C ILE A 711 37.15 -15.18 -9.45
N ASP A 712 37.90 -16.29 -9.43
CA ASP A 712 39.24 -16.41 -10.02
C ASP A 712 39.12 -16.63 -11.55
N TYR A 713 39.00 -15.53 -12.31
CA TYR A 713 38.87 -15.56 -13.78
C TYR A 713 40.25 -15.61 -14.46
N ALA A 714 40.77 -16.82 -14.68
CA ALA A 714 42.12 -17.08 -15.22
C ALA A 714 42.24 -17.11 -16.76
#